data_AF-A0A7I4EEP4-F1
#
_entry.id   AF-A0A7I4EEP4-F1
#
_cell.length_a   1.000
_cell.length_b   1.000
_cell.length_c   1.000
_cell.angle_alpha   90.00
_cell.angle_beta   90.00
_cell.angle_gamma   90.00
#
_symmetry.space_group_name_H-M   'P 1'
#
loop_
_entity.id
_entity.type
_entity.pdbx_description
1 polymer ?
#
loop_
_entity_poly.entity_id
_entity_poly.type
_entity_poly.pdbx_seq_one_letter_code
_entity_poly.pdbx_strand_id
1 'polypeptide(L)'
;MKSLLTRASLLHVQLSWRGDGKYFATLVTGSGASTDSSPLKIWERDTGALYASGESIPYLQTAMSWCPSGARIGTACIQPNSTSQPLIMSFEKNGLKRDKFQLEGPLDTHVNYLKWNSNSELLAMVITTKDWTGVQIWSCSNFHWYLKQELRFPSTDELNVLWDPEDPMTLVCWTASGTIRTLKLGWKSAVLDSSIALVINGLSLLVSPLSLALIPPPMSLFTITFQAPVQVVAFLQDHERCCFIAARLSDSTLSVVTLPELNDWLDLDGINHTAHSISVLSDLKQSISELRHLTWLSSGALLGALSVQPGSDKVGISGNFSGTQNGVFFQTYPGSKEILVEVDLDMVAYNPSPIMSDGVQIQGVQETPVKQAVISIIKNKAPLSDQNGDAFVQLGDGSMLLYSESQGASQFGKTVIGKFARPCPWTSVLQSENGETLLLGLDQKGSLELLGRCVLCRDCSSFVVHTAADSRSHLLYTTQRDSMHVVSLSDLSSLSEVQSKQEVNMKPEISDGRKPKGVGFQEENLKVRPLWERGARLVTALGGHDVAVIVQTIRGNLETVYPRGLVLGAIAEALKKGDFREAMGLTRRHHINLNVLVDYGGWRNFCVKASEFVKQVGKLNHITELVYALNEENIVETTYKNLLPPFPEPLSPADAATELMKSQFTANKVQTVLKSLRLGVEKEIPVSPGKELCILATLAKSRPPELKEALQRIKSLREAELQGEVAVELEAVEETGEKGKVILSAEAALKHLLWLSDADIVFKEALGLYDLHLAAMVASHAQRDPKEFIPLLKELEEMPPHLMQYSIDVRLGHYESALQNLAQGGEANFNECLQLMMDHAELFPLGLHIFRESKNRLPVLEAWGDHLMQQEKFEDAAAAYCSCNNLQKALGSYRAGGLWRGVMTIAGRMNLSREEWTSLASDLGEELQAMGMPAEAACVALEYIHDVDSGVRLLLEAREWMEAVRVSSLYAREDLLSSLIESAALECASALIEEFTEGLDKVRKYLLRYQTVRQRRLALAAKLKAEEDGEWVDDDTISEASSHLSSMSAYSHGTAATSSVTTGSGRGRKQSVRSQKKVKGGRIRAGSAGEEGGLVDYIRGMAVSPRMLDEVRRLLSVLVLQGHYSVAHHVQSSLVAYQNDQKVALETMEKDAADDNLQAGNPPSASTAAVSKSSSPAIWRLAVLEPPDGVCI
;
A
#
# COMPACT_ATOMS: atom_id res chain seq x y z
N MET A 1 76.97 -6.45 46.49
CA MET A 1 75.69 -5.92 45.94
C MET A 1 74.60 -6.98 45.71
N LYS A 2 74.75 -8.25 46.13
CA LYS A 2 73.72 -9.32 46.04
C LYS A 2 73.10 -9.71 47.41
N SER A 3 73.25 -8.89 48.45
CA SER A 3 72.80 -9.20 49.82
C SER A 3 71.88 -8.13 50.45
N LEU A 4 71.19 -7.31 49.62
CA LEU A 4 70.22 -6.30 50.06
C LEU A 4 68.79 -6.54 49.53
N LEU A 5 68.54 -7.66 48.83
CA LEU A 5 67.21 -8.08 48.37
C LEU A 5 66.61 -9.18 49.25
N THR A 6 66.77 -9.07 50.56
CA THR A 6 66.02 -9.88 51.53
C THR A 6 64.69 -9.19 51.86
N ARG A 7 63.59 -9.76 51.33
CA ARG A 7 62.18 -9.49 51.69
C ARG A 7 61.69 -8.03 51.56
N ALA A 8 61.89 -7.40 50.41
CA ALA A 8 60.96 -6.35 49.99
C ALA A 8 59.75 -7.05 49.36
N SER A 9 58.60 -7.04 50.05
CA SER A 9 57.32 -7.42 49.46
C SER A 9 57.09 -6.55 48.23
N LEU A 10 57.23 -7.11 47.02
CA LEU A 10 56.88 -6.42 45.78
C LEU A 10 55.40 -6.05 45.86
N LEU A 11 55.11 -4.75 45.95
CA LEU A 11 53.76 -4.22 45.86
C LEU A 11 53.38 -4.19 44.38
N HIS A 12 52.33 -4.93 44.02
CA HIS A 12 51.76 -4.84 42.69
C HIS A 12 50.70 -3.73 42.68
N VAL A 13 50.89 -2.75 41.80
CA VAL A 13 49.97 -1.62 41.62
C VAL A 13 49.39 -1.71 40.22
N GLN A 14 48.05 -1.77 40.13
CA GLN A 14 47.34 -1.70 38.86
C GLN A 14 46.57 -0.38 38.76
N LEU A 15 46.63 0.24 37.58
CA LEU A 15 45.94 1.49 37.27
C LEU A 15 45.02 1.29 36.07
N SER A 16 43.82 1.87 36.12
CA SER A 16 42.90 1.87 34.99
C SER A 16 42.13 3.17 34.88
N TRP A 17 42.08 3.75 33.68
CA TRP A 17 41.41 5.00 33.38
C TRP A 17 39.93 4.79 33.05
N ARG A 18 39.09 5.74 33.43
CA ARG A 18 37.75 5.90 32.84
C ARG A 18 37.90 6.35 31.38
N GLY A 19 36.96 5.98 30.51
CA GLY A 19 37.07 6.23 29.06
C GLY A 19 37.23 7.70 28.66
N ASP A 20 36.64 8.63 29.41
CA ASP A 20 36.80 10.09 29.18
C ASP A 20 38.06 10.69 29.83
N GLY A 21 38.85 9.87 30.52
CA GLY A 21 40.07 10.28 31.20
C GLY A 21 39.87 11.17 32.42
N LYS A 22 38.63 11.43 32.86
CA LYS A 22 38.36 12.33 34.01
C LYS A 22 38.79 11.72 35.35
N TYR A 23 38.68 10.39 35.46
CA TYR A 23 39.01 9.63 36.66
C TYR A 23 39.91 8.44 36.32
N PHE A 24 40.69 7.99 37.29
CA PHE A 24 41.39 6.71 37.23
C PHE A 24 41.28 5.97 38.56
N ALA A 25 41.27 4.64 38.49
CA ALA A 25 41.25 3.76 39.64
C ALA A 25 42.63 3.14 39.87
N THR A 26 42.98 2.91 41.14
CA THR A 26 44.19 2.20 41.55
C THR A 26 43.83 1.09 42.52
N LEU A 27 44.46 -0.08 42.33
CA LEU A 27 44.40 -1.20 43.26
C LEU A 27 45.82 -1.64 43.60
N VAL A 28 46.09 -1.83 44.89
CA VAL A 28 47.41 -2.21 45.40
C VAL A 28 47.28 -3.51 46.18
N THR A 29 48.06 -4.52 45.81
CA THR A 29 48.12 -5.79 46.56
C THR A 29 49.56 -6.11 46.96
N GLY A 30 49.71 -6.79 48.09
CA GLY A 30 51.00 -7.28 48.57
C GLY A 30 51.42 -8.59 47.89
N SER A 31 52.73 -8.83 47.80
CA SER A 31 53.30 -10.11 47.38
C SER A 31 53.02 -11.20 48.43
N GLY A 32 51.93 -11.95 48.23
CA GLY A 32 51.53 -13.10 49.04
C GLY A 32 50.03 -13.06 49.33
N ALA A 33 49.40 -14.23 49.51
CA ALA A 33 48.00 -14.35 49.92
C ALA A 33 47.79 -13.86 51.37
N SER A 34 48.09 -12.59 51.64
CA SER A 34 47.78 -11.90 52.88
C SER A 34 46.34 -11.40 52.86
N THR A 35 45.70 -11.48 54.03
CA THR A 35 44.34 -10.99 54.30
C THR A 35 44.12 -9.50 54.04
N ASP A 36 45.19 -8.72 53.89
CA ASP A 36 45.16 -7.26 53.73
C ASP A 36 45.35 -6.86 52.26
N SER A 37 44.26 -6.78 51.50
CA SER A 37 44.25 -6.06 50.22
C SER A 37 44.05 -4.56 50.49
N SER A 38 44.66 -3.68 49.68
CA SER A 38 44.32 -2.26 49.79
C SER A 38 42.94 -2.01 49.19
N PRO A 39 42.13 -1.10 49.75
CA PRO A 39 40.85 -0.75 49.14
C PRO A 39 41.05 -0.18 47.74
N LEU A 40 40.11 -0.45 46.85
CA LEU A 40 40.02 0.19 45.53
C LEU A 40 39.91 1.70 45.72
N LYS A 41 40.84 2.47 45.15
CA LYS A 41 40.82 3.94 45.23
C LYS A 41 40.58 4.57 43.88
N ILE A 42 39.82 5.65 43.85
CA ILE A 42 39.42 6.37 42.66
C ILE A 42 39.89 7.81 42.81
N TRP A 43 40.53 8.33 41.79
CA TRP A 43 41.22 9.61 41.79
C TRP A 43 40.70 10.48 40.66
N GLU A 44 40.63 11.79 40.90
CA GLU A 44 40.35 12.78 39.87
C GLU A 44 41.66 13.20 39.17
N ARG A 45 41.64 13.28 37.84
CA ARG A 45 42.84 13.58 37.04
C ARG A 45 43.43 14.95 37.34
N ASP A 46 42.59 15.99 37.28
CA ASP A 46 43.06 17.39 37.22
C ASP A 46 43.62 17.86 38.57
N THR A 47 43.02 17.39 39.67
CA THR A 47 43.41 17.77 41.04
C THR A 47 44.35 16.77 41.70
N GLY A 48 44.38 15.52 41.22
CA GLY A 48 45.02 14.40 41.91
C GLY A 48 44.33 14.02 43.22
N ALA A 49 43.14 14.58 43.51
CA ALA A 49 42.42 14.34 44.75
C ALA A 49 41.81 12.93 44.77
N LEU A 50 41.80 12.32 45.96
CA LEU A 50 41.07 11.06 46.18
C LEU A 50 39.57 11.36 46.11
N TYR A 51 38.90 10.81 45.09
CA TYR A 51 37.47 10.98 44.88
C TYR A 51 36.66 10.00 45.72
N ALA A 52 37.07 8.72 45.74
CA ALA A 52 36.41 7.67 46.53
C ALA A 52 37.39 6.57 46.91
N SER A 53 37.13 5.90 48.03
CA SER A 53 37.81 4.68 48.46
C SER A 53 36.74 3.64 48.76
N GLY A 54 36.84 2.48 48.13
CA GLY A 54 35.98 1.34 48.41
C GLY A 54 36.33 0.65 49.72
N GLU A 55 35.56 -0.39 50.05
CA GLU A 55 35.86 -1.27 51.17
C GLU A 55 37.06 -2.19 50.84
N SER A 56 37.82 -2.54 51.88
CA SER A 56 38.91 -3.51 51.76
C SER A 56 38.34 -4.92 51.65
N ILE A 57 38.34 -5.50 50.44
CA ILE A 57 37.84 -6.87 50.21
C ILE A 57 39.02 -7.85 50.20
N PRO A 58 39.10 -8.80 51.15
CA PRO A 58 40.21 -9.74 51.23
C PRO A 58 40.29 -10.58 49.95
N TYR A 59 41.51 -10.97 49.56
CA TYR A 59 41.79 -11.83 48.40
C TYR A 59 41.44 -11.24 47.02
N LEU A 60 41.29 -9.91 46.92
CA LEU A 60 41.30 -9.21 45.63
C LEU A 60 42.64 -9.41 44.92
N GLN A 61 42.57 -9.78 43.64
CA GLN A 61 43.72 -9.85 42.75
C GLN A 61 44.04 -8.46 42.17
N THR A 62 45.25 -8.30 41.65
CA THR A 62 45.71 -7.04 41.03
C THR A 62 44.95 -6.71 39.76
N ALA A 63 44.48 -7.73 39.03
CA ALA A 63 43.84 -7.60 37.74
C ALA A 63 42.58 -6.73 37.82
N MET A 64 42.66 -5.51 37.26
CA MET A 64 41.62 -4.49 37.31
C MET A 64 41.47 -3.78 35.97
N SER A 65 40.22 -3.55 35.55
CA SER A 65 39.90 -2.71 34.40
C SER A 65 38.62 -1.91 34.63
N TRP A 66 38.66 -0.62 34.33
CA TRP A 66 37.47 0.23 34.25
C TRP A 66 36.84 0.07 32.88
N CYS A 67 35.53 -0.21 32.85
CA CYS A 67 34.70 -0.16 31.66
C CYS A 67 34.68 1.27 31.08
N PRO A 68 34.98 1.49 29.78
CA PRO A 68 35.11 2.84 29.21
C PRO A 68 33.89 3.75 29.40
N SER A 69 32.67 3.22 29.34
CA SER A 69 31.42 3.93 29.65
C SER A 69 31.37 4.52 31.07
N GLY A 70 32.26 4.07 31.96
CA GLY A 70 32.32 4.46 33.36
C GLY A 70 31.40 3.65 34.27
N ALA A 71 30.60 2.73 33.72
CA ALA A 71 29.54 2.04 34.46
C ALA A 71 30.05 1.09 35.56
N ARG A 72 31.18 0.40 35.32
CA ARG A 72 31.69 -0.67 36.19
C ARG A 72 33.22 -0.70 36.20
N ILE A 73 33.82 -1.01 37.34
CA ILE A 73 35.24 -1.37 37.49
C ILE A 73 35.30 -2.86 37.83
N GLY A 74 35.85 -3.69 36.95
CA GLY A 74 35.97 -5.13 37.15
C GLY A 74 37.31 -5.48 37.79
N THR A 75 37.29 -6.39 38.77
CA THR A 75 38.48 -6.99 39.38
C THR A 75 38.22 -8.44 39.75
N ALA A 76 39.25 -9.27 39.73
CA ALA A 76 39.15 -10.66 40.16
C ALA A 76 39.33 -10.80 41.69
N CYS A 77 38.66 -11.77 42.28
CA CYS A 77 38.73 -12.11 43.71
C CYS A 77 38.87 -13.64 43.84
N ILE A 78 39.88 -14.09 44.58
CA ILE A 78 40.01 -15.51 44.92
C ILE A 78 39.08 -15.82 46.09
N GLN A 79 38.38 -16.94 46.05
CA GLN A 79 37.56 -17.37 47.18
C GLN A 79 38.43 -18.11 48.22
N PRO A 80 38.21 -17.89 49.53
CA PRO A 80 39.03 -18.51 50.59
C PRO A 80 38.92 -20.04 50.62
N ASN A 81 37.84 -20.61 50.06
CA ASN A 81 37.61 -22.05 50.02
C ASN A 81 38.24 -22.63 48.74
N SER A 82 39.17 -23.57 48.89
CA SER A 82 39.95 -24.21 47.81
C SER A 82 39.12 -25.03 46.80
N THR A 83 37.80 -25.05 46.95
CA THR A 83 36.84 -25.80 46.13
C THR A 83 36.00 -24.92 45.21
N SER A 84 36.26 -23.60 45.16
CA SER A 84 35.42 -22.66 44.41
C SER A 84 36.25 -21.85 43.42
N GLN A 85 35.74 -21.69 42.20
CA GLN A 85 36.38 -20.93 41.13
C GLN A 85 36.51 -19.44 41.50
N PRO A 86 37.45 -18.70 40.85
CA PRO A 86 37.58 -17.26 41.02
C PRO A 86 36.27 -16.52 40.71
N LEU A 87 36.05 -15.42 41.43
CA LEU A 87 34.89 -14.57 41.28
C LEU A 87 35.32 -13.23 40.66
N ILE A 88 34.61 -12.79 39.62
CA ILE A 88 34.78 -11.44 39.08
C ILE A 88 33.80 -10.51 39.79
N MET A 89 34.36 -9.45 40.37
CA MET A 89 33.66 -8.48 41.19
C MET A 89 33.65 -7.15 40.46
N SER A 90 32.49 -6.48 40.44
CA SER A 90 32.33 -5.17 39.83
C SER A 90 32.00 -4.10 40.85
N PHE A 91 32.58 -2.92 40.65
CA PHE A 91 32.45 -1.75 41.52
C PHE A 91 31.97 -0.54 40.73
N GLU A 92 31.33 0.41 41.41
CA GLU A 92 30.94 1.70 40.86
C GLU A 92 32.01 2.78 41.12
N LYS A 93 31.83 3.95 40.49
CA LYS A 93 32.72 5.10 40.65
C LYS A 93 32.83 5.63 42.10
N ASN A 94 31.90 5.27 42.98
CA ASN A 94 31.88 5.65 44.39
C ASN A 94 32.64 4.61 45.27
N GLY A 95 33.21 3.56 44.67
CA GLY A 95 33.91 2.49 45.39
C GLY A 95 32.99 1.41 45.97
N LEU A 96 31.68 1.51 45.80
CA LEU A 96 30.72 0.49 46.25
C LEU A 96 30.68 -0.70 45.29
N LYS A 97 30.48 -1.88 45.86
CA LYS A 97 30.28 -3.12 45.10
C LYS A 97 28.92 -3.09 44.40
N ARG A 98 28.90 -3.46 43.11
CA ARG A 98 27.71 -3.47 42.27
C ARG A 98 27.17 -4.88 42.03
N ASP A 99 28.03 -5.75 41.49
CA ASP A 99 27.63 -7.08 40.99
C ASP A 99 28.83 -8.05 40.99
N LYS A 100 28.56 -9.35 40.89
CA LYS A 100 29.57 -10.42 40.81
C LYS A 100 29.12 -11.58 39.91
N PHE A 101 30.07 -12.21 39.23
CA PHE A 101 29.84 -13.47 38.52
C PHE A 101 31.00 -14.44 38.70
N GLN A 102 30.71 -15.73 38.58
CA GLN A 102 31.69 -16.80 38.75
C GLN A 102 32.36 -17.14 37.41
N LEU A 103 33.68 -17.31 37.44
CA LEU A 103 34.45 -17.66 36.25
C LEU A 103 34.34 -19.17 35.96
N GLU A 104 34.01 -19.52 34.73
CA GLU A 104 33.99 -20.91 34.28
C GLU A 104 35.41 -21.41 33.98
N GLY A 105 35.83 -22.51 34.60
CA GLY A 105 37.14 -23.12 34.35
C GLY A 105 37.60 -24.10 35.44
N PRO A 106 38.79 -24.69 35.29
CA PRO A 106 39.41 -25.51 36.35
C PRO A 106 39.55 -24.76 37.68
N LEU A 107 39.57 -25.48 38.81
CA LEU A 107 39.65 -24.85 40.15
C LEU A 107 40.97 -24.10 40.39
N ASP A 108 42.01 -24.45 39.63
CA ASP A 108 43.35 -23.83 39.65
C ASP A 108 43.47 -22.61 38.73
N THR A 109 42.36 -22.08 38.21
CA THR A 109 42.37 -20.92 37.32
C THR A 109 42.84 -19.66 38.05
N HIS A 110 43.83 -18.98 37.47
CA HIS A 110 44.34 -17.70 37.91
C HIS A 110 44.03 -16.61 36.87
N VAL A 111 43.49 -15.46 37.30
CA VAL A 111 43.21 -14.32 36.40
C VAL A 111 44.42 -13.37 36.37
N ASN A 112 45.03 -13.23 35.20
CA ASN A 112 46.20 -12.37 35.00
C ASN A 112 45.78 -10.93 34.70
N TYR A 113 44.87 -10.75 33.74
CA TYR A 113 44.44 -9.43 33.25
C TYR A 113 42.95 -9.41 32.92
N LEU A 114 42.34 -8.24 33.14
CA LEU A 114 41.02 -7.88 32.62
C LEU A 114 41.20 -6.72 31.65
N LYS A 115 40.51 -6.76 30.50
CA LYS A 115 40.50 -5.67 29.51
C LYS A 115 39.11 -5.52 28.88
N TRP A 116 38.50 -4.37 29.10
CA TRP A 116 37.27 -3.98 28.39
C TRP A 116 37.60 -3.50 26.97
N ASN A 117 36.72 -3.78 26.03
CA ASN A 117 36.78 -3.19 24.69
C ASN A 117 36.31 -1.73 24.70
N SER A 118 36.58 -1.00 23.61
CA SER A 118 36.36 0.46 23.54
C SER A 118 34.89 0.87 23.67
N ASN A 119 33.93 0.05 23.21
CA ASN A 119 32.49 0.33 23.30
C ASN A 119 31.81 -0.22 24.57
N SER A 120 32.54 -0.84 25.50
CA SER A 120 32.03 -1.40 26.76
C SER A 120 31.15 -2.65 26.67
N GLU A 121 31.03 -3.31 25.51
CA GLU A 121 30.19 -4.50 25.33
C GLU A 121 30.90 -5.81 25.70
N LEU A 122 32.23 -5.88 25.52
CA LEU A 122 33.01 -7.09 25.71
C LEU A 122 34.10 -6.92 26.78
N LEU A 123 34.27 -7.95 27.59
CA LEU A 123 35.34 -8.09 28.57
C LEU A 123 36.22 -9.28 28.20
N ALA A 124 37.48 -9.00 27.86
CA ALA A 124 38.50 -10.03 27.71
C ALA A 124 39.17 -10.29 29.05
N MET A 125 39.35 -11.56 29.39
CA MET A 125 40.07 -12.01 30.58
C MET A 125 41.17 -12.97 30.18
N VAL A 126 42.40 -12.67 30.61
CA VAL A 126 43.54 -13.58 30.43
C VAL A 126 43.62 -14.45 31.67
N ILE A 127 43.50 -15.76 31.46
CA ILE A 127 43.52 -16.75 32.53
C ILE A 127 44.64 -17.76 32.31
N THR A 128 45.22 -18.24 33.41
CA THR A 128 46.23 -19.30 33.40
C THR A 128 45.78 -20.43 34.29
N THR A 129 45.89 -21.66 33.78
CA THR A 129 45.66 -22.92 34.49
C THR A 129 46.96 -23.72 34.48
N LYS A 130 47.01 -24.88 35.16
CA LYS A 130 48.16 -25.79 35.08
C LYS A 130 48.46 -26.26 33.65
N ASP A 131 47.41 -26.49 32.86
CA ASP A 131 47.53 -27.15 31.56
C ASP A 131 47.63 -26.16 30.39
N TRP A 132 47.02 -24.98 30.51
CA TRP A 132 46.98 -23.97 29.44
C TRP A 132 46.81 -22.54 29.96
N THR A 133 47.25 -21.59 29.15
CA THR A 133 46.95 -20.15 29.32
C THR A 133 45.98 -19.73 28.23
N GLY A 134 45.01 -18.87 28.51
CA GLY A 134 43.98 -18.54 27.55
C GLY A 134 43.32 -17.20 27.71
N VAL A 135 42.53 -16.82 26.71
CA VAL A 135 41.69 -15.62 26.71
C VAL A 135 40.23 -16.04 26.69
N GLN A 136 39.47 -15.61 27.69
CA GLN A 136 38.02 -15.72 27.67
C GLN A 136 37.39 -14.38 27.31
N ILE A 137 36.40 -14.39 26.43
CA ILE A 137 35.65 -13.21 26.00
C ILE A 137 34.23 -13.30 26.54
N TRP A 138 33.88 -12.34 27.38
CA TRP A 138 32.63 -12.28 28.11
C TRP A 138 31.78 -11.11 27.62
N SER A 139 30.47 -11.32 27.56
CA SER A 139 29.47 -10.29 27.26
C SER A 139 28.42 -10.24 28.36
N CYS A 140 27.87 -9.07 28.66
CA CYS A 140 26.82 -8.91 29.65
C CYS A 140 25.54 -8.35 29.01
N SER A 141 24.42 -9.05 29.16
CA SER A 141 23.09 -8.62 28.70
C SER A 141 22.03 -9.08 29.71
N ASN A 142 20.96 -8.30 29.92
CA ASN A 142 19.96 -8.56 30.99
C ASN A 142 20.60 -8.86 32.37
N PHE A 143 21.72 -8.20 32.70
CA PHE A 143 22.53 -8.46 33.91
C PHE A 143 23.06 -9.90 34.05
N HIS A 144 23.00 -10.71 33.00
CA HIS A 144 23.61 -12.02 32.94
C HIS A 144 24.93 -11.96 32.15
N TRP A 145 25.94 -12.69 32.61
CA TRP A 145 27.25 -12.78 31.97
C TRP A 145 27.35 -14.04 31.16
N TYR A 146 27.68 -13.89 29.88
CA TYR A 146 27.83 -14.99 28.93
C TYR A 146 29.29 -15.12 28.50
N LEU A 147 29.86 -16.32 28.68
CA LEU A 147 31.13 -16.68 28.07
C LEU A 147 30.89 -17.00 26.59
N LYS A 148 31.37 -16.13 25.70
CA LYS A 148 31.13 -16.26 24.25
C LYS A 148 32.22 -16.98 23.50
N GLN A 149 33.47 -16.83 23.93
CA GLN A 149 34.64 -17.45 23.29
C GLN A 149 35.73 -17.74 24.33
N GLU A 150 36.47 -18.81 24.14
CA GLU A 150 37.66 -19.18 24.93
C GLU A 150 38.79 -19.65 24.02
N LEU A 151 39.90 -18.94 24.03
CA LEU A 151 41.09 -19.26 23.24
C LEU A 151 42.15 -19.86 24.15
N ARG A 152 42.63 -21.07 23.83
CA ARG A 152 43.66 -21.76 24.60
C ARG A 152 45.03 -21.70 23.90
N PHE A 153 46.06 -21.48 24.69
CA PHE A 153 47.47 -21.42 24.34
C PHE A 153 48.27 -22.33 25.29
N PRO A 154 49.47 -22.79 24.89
CA PRO A 154 50.34 -23.56 25.78
C PRO A 154 50.61 -22.81 27.10
N SER A 155 50.58 -23.51 28.24
CA SER A 155 50.76 -22.91 29.57
C SER A 155 52.15 -22.30 29.79
N THR A 156 53.14 -22.69 28.99
CA THR A 156 54.54 -22.28 29.11
C THR A 156 54.83 -20.86 28.61
N ASP A 157 53.85 -20.20 27.98
CA ASP A 157 54.03 -18.92 27.30
C ASP A 157 53.22 -17.80 27.99
N GLU A 158 53.85 -16.65 28.22
CA GLU A 158 53.18 -15.49 28.81
C GLU A 158 52.29 -14.82 27.76
N LEU A 159 50.98 -14.71 28.03
CA LEU A 159 49.99 -14.19 27.10
C LEU A 159 49.55 -12.77 27.48
N ASN A 160 49.58 -11.88 26.51
CA ASN A 160 49.13 -10.51 26.63
C ASN A 160 48.06 -10.19 25.59
N VAL A 161 47.19 -9.23 25.92
CA VAL A 161 46.05 -8.84 25.06
C VAL A 161 45.84 -7.33 25.03
N LEU A 162 45.38 -6.83 23.88
CA LEU A 162 45.02 -5.43 23.65
C LEU A 162 43.81 -5.37 22.72
N TRP A 163 42.74 -4.70 23.15
CA TRP A 163 41.66 -4.31 22.27
C TRP A 163 42.11 -3.16 21.38
N ASP A 164 41.69 -3.18 20.12
CA ASP A 164 41.88 -2.03 19.23
C ASP A 164 41.12 -0.81 19.81
N PRO A 165 41.77 0.37 19.89
CA PRO A 165 41.16 1.55 20.48
C PRO A 165 40.02 2.15 19.64
N GLU A 166 40.00 1.91 18.33
CA GLU A 166 39.01 2.44 17.38
C GLU A 166 38.00 1.39 16.94
N ASP A 167 38.44 0.13 16.76
CA ASP A 167 37.59 -0.99 16.38
C ASP A 167 37.24 -1.89 17.59
N PRO A 168 36.04 -1.76 18.19
CA PRO A 168 35.66 -2.50 19.40
C PRO A 168 35.60 -4.03 19.23
N MET A 169 35.64 -4.53 17.98
CA MET A 169 35.56 -5.96 17.67
C MET A 169 36.92 -6.56 17.29
N THR A 170 38.02 -5.80 17.34
CA THR A 170 39.36 -6.30 17.05
C THR A 170 40.17 -6.48 18.35
N LEU A 171 40.66 -7.70 18.59
CA LEU A 171 41.51 -8.05 19.73
C LEU A 171 42.86 -8.58 19.24
N VAL A 172 43.95 -7.97 19.71
CA VAL A 172 45.32 -8.44 19.45
C VAL A 172 45.83 -9.18 20.67
N CYS A 173 46.28 -10.41 20.47
CA CYS A 173 46.90 -11.25 21.48
C CYS A 173 48.35 -11.52 21.07
N TRP A 174 49.29 -11.48 22.00
CA TRP A 174 50.66 -11.89 21.71
C TRP A 174 51.25 -12.69 22.86
N THR A 175 52.17 -13.58 22.52
CA THR A 175 52.86 -14.43 23.47
C THR A 175 54.34 -14.06 23.59
N ALA A 176 54.99 -14.41 24.71
CA ALA A 176 56.42 -14.15 24.91
C ALA A 176 57.31 -14.92 23.92
N SER A 177 56.84 -16.04 23.36
CA SER A 177 57.52 -16.73 22.26
C SER A 177 57.49 -15.98 20.91
N GLY A 178 56.82 -14.83 20.83
CA GLY A 178 56.77 -13.98 19.64
C GLY A 178 55.59 -14.30 18.71
N THR A 179 54.64 -15.12 19.14
CA THR A 179 53.42 -15.38 18.36
C THR A 179 52.46 -14.20 18.54
N ILE A 180 52.09 -13.51 17.46
CA ILE A 180 51.09 -12.43 17.47
C ILE A 180 49.86 -12.90 16.71
N ARG A 181 48.68 -12.80 17.33
CA ARG A 181 47.39 -13.15 16.74
C ARG A 181 46.45 -11.94 16.80
N THR A 182 45.86 -11.60 15.65
CA THR A 182 44.80 -10.57 15.57
C THR A 182 43.47 -11.28 15.32
N LEU A 183 42.50 -11.04 16.20
CA LEU A 183 41.17 -11.64 16.18
C LEU A 183 40.18 -10.54 15.80
N LYS A 184 39.51 -10.74 14.65
CA LYS A 184 38.40 -9.88 14.24
C LYS A 184 37.10 -10.59 14.57
N LEU A 185 36.38 -10.05 15.54
CA LEU A 185 35.12 -10.60 16.02
C LEU A 185 33.94 -10.01 15.24
N GLY A 186 32.82 -10.73 15.23
CA GLY A 186 31.56 -10.27 14.66
C GLY A 186 30.39 -10.89 15.42
N TRP A 187 29.35 -10.10 15.66
CA TRP A 187 28.14 -10.58 16.32
C TRP A 187 27.26 -11.36 15.34
N LYS A 188 27.37 -12.70 15.30
CA LYS A 188 26.39 -13.52 14.58
C LYS A 188 25.12 -13.67 15.43
N SER A 189 23.95 -13.55 14.82
CA SER A 189 22.68 -13.83 15.52
C SER A 189 22.72 -15.26 16.05
N ALA A 190 22.35 -15.43 17.32
CA ALA A 190 22.14 -16.76 17.90
C ALA A 190 20.90 -17.44 17.34
N VAL A 191 20.04 -16.70 16.63
CA VAL A 191 18.80 -17.20 16.07
C VAL A 191 19.00 -17.59 14.63
N LEU A 192 18.65 -18.84 14.34
CA LEU A 192 18.71 -19.45 13.03
C LEU A 192 17.50 -19.02 12.18
N ASP A 193 17.57 -19.23 10.87
CA ASP A 193 16.45 -18.92 9.97
C ASP A 193 15.19 -19.76 10.27
N SER A 194 15.34 -20.91 10.96
CA SER A 194 14.24 -21.71 11.51
C SER A 194 13.60 -21.11 12.77
N SER A 195 13.98 -19.88 13.16
CA SER A 195 13.52 -19.20 14.38
C SER A 195 13.89 -19.91 15.68
N ILE A 196 14.95 -20.72 15.67
CA ILE A 196 15.51 -21.38 16.85
C ILE A 196 16.70 -20.58 17.35
N ALA A 197 16.67 -20.17 18.63
CA ALA A 197 17.78 -19.51 19.30
C ALA A 197 18.72 -20.53 19.93
N LEU A 198 20.00 -20.51 19.54
CA LEU A 198 21.10 -21.30 20.10
C LEU A 198 22.13 -20.36 20.72
N VAL A 199 21.94 -20.01 22.00
CA VAL A 199 22.79 -19.03 22.69
C VAL A 199 23.94 -19.74 23.40
N ILE A 200 25.17 -19.48 22.94
CA ILE A 200 26.38 -19.95 23.61
C ILE A 200 26.57 -19.23 24.95
N ASN A 201 26.73 -20.03 26.01
CA ASN A 201 27.08 -19.60 27.36
C ASN A 201 28.14 -20.54 27.95
N GLY A 202 29.39 -20.39 27.52
CA GLY A 202 30.51 -21.17 28.00
C GLY A 202 30.32 -22.66 27.73
N LEU A 203 30.25 -23.47 28.80
CA LEU A 203 29.98 -24.91 28.71
C LEU A 203 28.57 -25.23 28.20
N SER A 204 27.62 -24.30 28.34
CA SER A 204 26.21 -24.55 28.06
C SER A 204 25.75 -23.88 26.76
N LEU A 205 24.96 -24.61 25.98
CA LEU A 205 24.18 -24.11 24.87
C LEU A 205 22.72 -24.00 25.30
N LEU A 206 22.22 -22.77 25.37
CA LEU A 206 20.84 -22.48 25.73
C LEU A 206 19.97 -22.53 24.48
N VAL A 207 18.92 -23.37 24.49
CA VAL A 207 18.08 -23.63 23.30
C VAL A 207 16.67 -23.09 23.52
N SER A 208 16.21 -22.22 22.62
CA SER A 208 14.84 -21.65 22.65
C SER A 208 14.22 -21.62 21.24
N PRO A 209 13.26 -22.51 20.92
CA PRO A 209 12.49 -22.44 19.68
C PRO A 209 11.44 -21.32 19.77
N LEU A 210 11.74 -20.16 19.18
CA LEU A 210 10.89 -18.95 19.31
C LEU A 210 9.55 -19.06 18.57
N SER A 211 9.42 -20.03 17.67
CA SER A 211 8.16 -20.40 17.01
C SER A 211 7.20 -21.16 17.94
N LEU A 212 7.71 -21.82 18.98
CA LEU A 212 6.89 -22.57 19.95
C LEU A 212 6.65 -21.76 21.23
N ALA A 213 7.69 -21.10 21.74
CA ALA A 213 7.61 -20.31 22.97
C ALA A 213 8.56 -19.10 22.94
N LEU A 214 8.02 -17.91 23.27
CA LEU A 214 8.79 -16.68 23.43
C LEU A 214 9.44 -16.63 24.82
N ILE A 215 10.55 -17.35 24.98
CA ILE A 215 11.30 -17.43 26.25
C ILE A 215 12.30 -16.26 26.33
N PRO A 216 12.21 -15.37 27.35
CA PRO A 216 13.09 -14.21 27.45
C PRO A 216 14.50 -14.58 27.93
N PRO A 217 15.57 -13.99 27.35
CA PRO A 217 16.93 -14.17 27.86
C PRO A 217 17.06 -13.67 29.31
N PRO A 218 17.80 -14.34 30.21
CA PRO A 218 18.72 -15.46 29.95
C PRO A 218 18.07 -16.86 29.96
N MET A 219 16.74 -16.97 30.13
CA MET A 219 16.08 -18.27 30.20
C MET A 219 16.07 -18.97 28.83
N SER A 220 15.94 -20.29 28.86
CA SER A 220 15.81 -21.13 27.67
C SER A 220 14.85 -22.29 27.92
N LEU A 221 14.41 -22.95 26.85
CA LEU A 221 13.53 -24.12 26.95
C LEU A 221 14.29 -25.29 27.57
N PHE A 222 15.47 -25.58 27.04
CA PHE A 222 16.37 -26.58 27.60
C PHE A 222 17.83 -26.16 27.40
N THR A 223 18.74 -26.89 28.05
CA THR A 223 20.18 -26.62 28.00
C THR A 223 20.94 -27.88 27.61
N ILE A 224 21.94 -27.73 26.75
CA ILE A 224 22.92 -28.78 26.45
C ILE A 224 24.27 -28.33 27.02
N THR A 225 24.82 -29.12 27.93
CA THR A 225 26.12 -28.87 28.58
C THR A 225 27.20 -29.74 27.94
N PHE A 226 28.31 -29.12 27.56
CA PHE A 226 29.45 -29.77 26.91
C PHE A 226 30.65 -29.88 27.87
N GLN A 227 31.66 -30.67 27.47
CA GLN A 227 32.86 -30.92 28.29
C GLN A 227 33.84 -29.73 28.35
N ALA A 228 33.77 -28.83 27.36
CA ALA A 228 34.57 -27.62 27.27
C ALA A 228 33.76 -26.48 26.61
N PRO A 229 34.14 -25.20 26.83
CA PRO A 229 33.37 -24.08 26.31
C PRO A 229 33.14 -24.12 24.79
N VAL A 230 31.89 -23.94 24.38
CA VAL A 230 31.48 -23.98 22.97
C VAL A 230 32.04 -22.77 22.21
N GLN A 231 32.64 -23.00 21.04
CA GLN A 231 33.22 -21.94 20.20
C GLN A 231 32.33 -21.61 19.00
N VAL A 232 31.80 -22.64 18.34
CA VAL A 232 30.93 -22.52 17.17
C VAL A 232 29.95 -23.68 17.16
N VAL A 233 28.73 -23.39 16.69
CA VAL A 233 27.65 -24.37 16.55
C VAL A 233 27.08 -24.35 15.13
N ALA A 234 26.62 -25.51 14.67
CA ALA A 234 25.90 -25.68 13.42
C ALA A 234 24.64 -26.51 13.68
N PHE A 235 23.54 -26.13 13.04
CA PHE A 235 22.25 -26.79 13.18
C PHE A 235 21.75 -27.30 11.84
N LEU A 236 21.14 -28.48 11.83
CA LEU A 236 20.46 -29.06 10.69
C LEU A 236 19.11 -29.60 11.16
N GLN A 237 18.05 -29.24 10.43
CA GLN A 237 16.75 -29.88 10.54
C GLN A 237 16.62 -30.84 9.36
N ASP A 238 16.44 -32.13 9.64
CA ASP A 238 16.25 -33.15 8.62
C ASP A 238 14.76 -33.33 8.33
N HIS A 239 14.39 -33.49 7.05
CA HIS A 239 13.00 -33.56 6.61
C HIS A 239 12.29 -34.86 7.07
N GLU A 240 13.04 -35.87 7.51
CA GLU A 240 12.53 -37.21 7.81
C GLU A 240 12.69 -37.70 9.27
N ARG A 241 12.75 -36.83 10.30
CA ARG A 241 12.30 -37.05 11.73
C ARG A 241 13.16 -36.44 12.86
N CYS A 242 14.36 -35.90 12.61
CA CYS A 242 15.26 -35.45 13.70
C CYS A 242 15.96 -34.12 13.39
N CYS A 243 16.50 -33.49 14.45
CA CYS A 243 17.36 -32.31 14.33
C CYS A 243 18.78 -32.62 14.85
N PHE A 244 19.80 -32.02 14.25
CA PHE A 244 21.20 -32.24 14.62
C PHE A 244 21.88 -30.93 15.02
N ILE A 245 22.62 -30.96 16.13
CA ILE A 245 23.48 -29.87 16.58
C ILE A 245 24.92 -30.37 16.60
N ALA A 246 25.79 -29.75 15.81
CA ALA A 246 27.24 -29.93 15.92
C ALA A 246 27.85 -28.75 16.68
N ALA A 247 28.77 -29.02 17.59
CA ALA A 247 29.46 -28.01 18.38
C ALA A 247 30.96 -28.30 18.42
N ARG A 248 31.78 -27.29 18.14
CA ARG A 248 33.24 -27.37 18.32
C ARG A 248 33.63 -26.65 19.60
N LEU A 249 34.38 -27.32 20.47
CA LEU A 249 34.65 -26.91 21.85
C LEU A 249 36.07 -26.36 22.03
N SER A 250 36.36 -25.53 23.04
CA SER A 250 37.65 -24.82 23.18
C SER A 250 38.88 -25.73 23.33
N ASP A 251 38.69 -26.98 23.74
CA ASP A 251 39.71 -28.02 23.82
C ASP A 251 40.04 -28.69 22.48
N SER A 252 39.42 -28.22 21.39
CA SER A 252 39.61 -28.69 20.02
C SER A 252 38.93 -30.02 19.71
N THR A 253 37.90 -30.38 20.47
CA THR A 253 37.02 -31.52 20.19
C THR A 253 35.74 -31.09 19.46
N LEU A 254 35.07 -32.06 18.83
CA LEU A 254 33.80 -31.93 18.13
C LEU A 254 32.76 -32.81 18.84
N SER A 255 31.57 -32.26 19.09
CA SER A 255 30.40 -32.98 19.62
C SER A 255 29.24 -32.86 18.65
N VAL A 256 28.46 -33.93 18.49
CA VAL A 256 27.19 -33.92 17.75
C VAL A 256 26.10 -34.43 18.66
N VAL A 257 24.96 -33.73 18.67
CA VAL A 257 23.78 -34.07 19.46
C VAL A 257 22.59 -34.21 18.53
N THR A 258 21.88 -35.31 18.66
CA THR A 258 20.65 -35.61 17.93
C THR A 258 19.45 -35.32 18.84
N LEU A 259 18.51 -34.56 18.30
CA LEU A 259 17.26 -34.12 18.93
C LEU A 259 16.06 -34.68 18.15
N PRO A 260 14.89 -34.86 18.80
CA PRO A 260 13.65 -35.25 18.15
C PRO A 260 13.17 -34.16 17.19
N GLU A 261 12.06 -34.44 16.52
CA GLU A 261 11.38 -33.46 15.67
C GLU A 261 11.04 -32.20 16.48
N LEU A 262 11.13 -31.04 15.82
CA LEU A 262 10.95 -29.73 16.45
C LEU A 262 9.63 -29.62 17.24
N ASN A 263 8.56 -30.26 16.76
CA ASN A 263 7.24 -30.22 17.41
C ASN A 263 7.22 -30.86 18.81
N ASP A 264 8.13 -31.81 19.08
CA ASP A 264 8.22 -32.52 20.35
C ASP A 264 9.12 -31.78 21.36
N TRP A 265 9.75 -30.67 20.98
CA TRP A 265 10.71 -29.98 21.85
C TRP A 265 10.06 -29.36 23.10
N LEU A 266 8.74 -29.14 23.09
CA LEU A 266 8.02 -28.68 24.29
C LEU A 266 8.11 -29.70 25.44
N ASP A 267 8.26 -31.00 25.13
CA ASP A 267 8.46 -32.04 26.14
C ASP A 267 9.87 -32.01 26.76
N LEU A 268 10.78 -31.21 26.19
CA LEU A 268 12.14 -31.03 26.68
C LEU A 268 12.26 -29.87 27.69
N ASP A 269 11.17 -29.19 28.04
CA ASP A 269 11.19 -28.03 28.92
C ASP A 269 11.90 -28.31 30.26
N GLY A 270 12.87 -27.47 30.61
CA GLY A 270 13.69 -27.57 31.81
C GLY A 270 14.77 -28.66 31.79
N ILE A 271 14.92 -29.44 30.72
CA ILE A 271 15.94 -30.50 30.64
C ILE A 271 17.35 -29.89 30.52
N ASN A 272 18.30 -30.46 31.26
CA ASN A 272 19.74 -30.21 31.07
C ASN A 272 20.43 -31.51 30.66
N HIS A 273 20.85 -31.60 29.39
CA HIS A 273 21.51 -32.78 28.84
C HIS A 273 23.02 -32.57 28.77
N THR A 274 23.79 -33.61 29.09
CA THR A 274 25.26 -33.57 29.00
C THR A 274 25.71 -34.25 27.71
N ALA A 275 26.31 -33.49 26.80
CA ALA A 275 26.76 -33.99 25.51
C ALA A 275 28.20 -34.52 25.59
N HIS A 276 28.42 -35.69 24.99
CA HIS A 276 29.73 -36.30 24.87
C HIS A 276 30.46 -35.85 23.59
N SER A 277 31.80 -35.83 23.64
CA SER A 277 32.65 -35.52 22.50
C SER A 277 32.83 -36.75 21.60
N ILE A 278 32.85 -36.55 20.28
CA ILE A 278 33.09 -37.62 19.32
C ILE A 278 34.54 -38.10 19.46
N SER A 279 34.73 -39.41 19.46
CA SER A 279 36.06 -40.01 19.41
C SER A 279 36.70 -39.75 18.03
N VAL A 280 37.75 -38.93 18.00
CA VAL A 280 38.53 -38.64 16.78
C VAL A 280 39.82 -39.46 16.79
N LEU A 281 40.12 -40.15 15.68
CA LEU A 281 41.41 -40.81 15.49
C LEU A 281 42.55 -39.79 15.57
N SER A 282 43.69 -40.17 16.16
CA SER A 282 44.84 -39.26 16.39
C SER A 282 45.26 -38.49 15.14
N ASP A 283 45.17 -39.14 13.98
CA ASP A 283 45.68 -38.65 12.71
C ASP A 283 44.76 -37.58 12.09
N LEU A 284 43.47 -37.61 12.42
CA LEU A 284 42.45 -36.64 11.96
C LEU A 284 42.27 -35.47 12.92
N LYS A 285 42.78 -35.60 14.15
CA LYS A 285 42.63 -34.58 15.20
C LYS A 285 43.21 -33.23 14.81
N GLN A 286 44.29 -33.21 14.02
CA GLN A 286 44.93 -31.97 13.56
C GLN A 286 44.10 -31.22 12.52
N SER A 287 43.35 -31.93 11.68
CA SER A 287 42.50 -31.32 10.63
C SER A 287 41.22 -30.69 11.19
N ILE A 288 40.80 -31.10 12.39
CA ILE A 288 39.56 -30.66 13.05
C ILE A 288 39.84 -29.70 14.19
N SER A 289 41.07 -29.71 14.74
CA SER A 289 41.40 -28.99 15.98
C SER A 289 41.20 -27.49 15.90
N GLU A 290 41.18 -26.93 14.69
CA GLU A 290 41.23 -25.50 14.47
C GLU A 290 40.10 -24.91 13.60
N LEU A 291 38.99 -25.65 13.47
CA LEU A 291 37.82 -25.20 12.73
C LEU A 291 37.20 -23.93 13.36
N ARG A 292 36.96 -22.92 12.51
CA ARG A 292 36.34 -21.63 12.90
C ARG A 292 34.88 -21.54 12.51
N HIS A 293 34.62 -21.81 11.23
CA HIS A 293 33.28 -21.90 10.67
C HIS A 293 32.82 -23.35 10.73
N LEU A 294 31.53 -23.55 10.92
CA LEU A 294 30.91 -24.87 10.92
C LEU A 294 29.52 -24.73 10.32
N THR A 295 29.23 -25.52 9.29
CA THR A 295 27.89 -25.65 8.70
C THR A 295 27.67 -27.09 8.25
N TRP A 296 26.42 -27.52 8.25
CA TRP A 296 26.04 -28.81 7.67
C TRP A 296 25.91 -28.73 6.15
N LEU A 297 26.41 -29.72 5.42
CA LEU A 297 26.14 -29.93 3.99
C LEU A 297 24.93 -30.86 3.84
N SER A 298 25.03 -32.04 4.43
CA SER A 298 23.98 -33.07 4.51
C SER A 298 23.87 -33.58 5.96
N SER A 299 23.01 -34.56 6.22
CA SER A 299 22.98 -35.25 7.52
C SER A 299 24.26 -36.03 7.82
N GLY A 300 25.08 -36.33 6.81
CA GLY A 300 26.34 -37.08 6.92
C GLY A 300 27.61 -36.24 6.75
N ALA A 301 27.54 -34.95 6.44
CA ALA A 301 28.72 -34.14 6.15
C ALA A 301 28.68 -32.74 6.78
N LEU A 302 29.78 -32.36 7.42
CA LEU A 302 30.03 -31.02 7.97
C LEU A 302 31.12 -30.31 7.16
N LEU A 303 30.95 -29.02 6.91
CA LEU A 303 31.97 -28.17 6.29
C LEU A 303 32.43 -27.10 7.28
N GLY A 304 33.75 -26.95 7.42
CA GLY A 304 34.35 -25.88 8.19
C GLY A 304 35.55 -25.24 7.50
N ALA A 305 36.08 -24.17 8.11
CA ALA A 305 37.31 -23.52 7.65
C ALA A 305 38.39 -23.56 8.72
N LEU A 306 39.58 -23.95 8.29
CA LEU A 306 40.80 -24.06 9.06
C LEU A 306 41.80 -22.98 8.59
N SER A 307 42.46 -22.29 9.52
CA SER A 307 43.54 -21.37 9.17
C SER A 307 44.90 -22.05 9.31
N VAL A 308 45.80 -21.84 8.35
CA VAL A 308 47.13 -22.45 8.35
C VAL A 308 48.20 -21.39 8.60
N GLN A 309 49.09 -21.64 9.55
CA GLN A 309 50.18 -20.72 9.87
C GLN A 309 51.20 -20.64 8.73
N PRO A 310 51.68 -19.43 8.37
CA PRO A 310 52.73 -19.26 7.37
C PRO A 310 54.05 -19.85 7.90
N GLY A 311 54.49 -20.98 7.34
CA GLY A 311 55.74 -21.66 7.70
C GLY A 311 55.64 -23.19 7.83
N SER A 312 54.43 -23.76 7.87
CA SER A 312 54.26 -25.21 7.75
C SER A 312 54.13 -25.60 6.27
N ASP A 313 55.23 -26.05 5.66
CA ASP A 313 55.19 -26.63 4.32
C ASP A 313 54.44 -27.98 4.32
N LYS A 314 53.10 -27.95 4.28
CA LYS A 314 52.26 -29.09 3.90
C LYS A 314 52.08 -29.16 2.37
N VAL A 315 53.18 -29.08 1.63
CA VAL A 315 53.22 -29.47 0.20
C VAL A 315 54.46 -30.34 0.00
N GLY A 316 54.40 -31.59 0.47
CA GLY A 316 55.50 -32.54 0.35
C GLY A 316 55.16 -33.89 0.98
N ILE A 317 55.26 -34.93 0.16
CA ILE A 317 55.03 -36.35 0.46
C ILE A 317 55.89 -36.83 1.66
N SER A 318 55.28 -37.65 2.53
CA SER A 318 55.88 -38.54 3.55
C SER A 318 57.14 -38.06 4.29
N GLY A 319 57.02 -37.73 5.57
CA GLY A 319 58.16 -37.61 6.47
C GLY A 319 57.76 -37.31 7.91
N ASN A 320 58.06 -38.25 8.82
CA ASN A 320 57.87 -38.11 10.26
C ASN A 320 58.55 -36.84 10.81
N PHE A 321 57.77 -35.91 11.34
CA PHE A 321 58.26 -34.87 12.24
C PHE A 321 57.32 -34.75 13.45
N SER A 322 57.83 -35.18 14.60
CA SER A 322 57.26 -34.94 15.92
C SER A 322 57.53 -33.48 16.33
N GLY A 323 56.50 -32.64 16.23
CA GLY A 323 56.56 -31.24 16.66
C GLY A 323 55.15 -30.69 16.75
N THR A 324 54.57 -30.80 17.94
CA THR A 324 53.26 -30.24 18.29
C THR A 324 53.25 -28.73 18.18
N GLN A 325 52.56 -28.19 17.19
CA GLN A 325 52.11 -26.79 17.16
C GLN A 325 50.67 -26.76 16.64
N ASN A 326 49.74 -26.48 17.56
CA ASN A 326 48.32 -26.23 17.31
C ASN A 326 48.06 -24.75 17.67
N GLY A 327 47.38 -23.97 16.82
CA GLY A 327 46.94 -22.61 17.09
C GLY A 327 45.74 -22.12 16.27
N VAL A 328 44.55 -22.20 16.87
CA VAL A 328 43.21 -21.86 16.35
C VAL A 328 42.84 -20.37 16.17
N PHE A 329 41.76 -20.14 15.37
CA PHE A 329 40.74 -19.05 15.33
C PHE A 329 41.05 -17.73 14.61
N PHE A 330 39.99 -16.96 14.26
CA PHE A 330 39.90 -16.06 13.10
C PHE A 330 41.17 -15.30 12.71
N GLN A 331 42.01 -15.94 11.90
CA GLN A 331 43.22 -15.37 11.34
C GLN A 331 42.88 -14.69 10.03
N THR A 332 43.24 -13.42 9.92
CA THR A 332 43.70 -12.89 8.65
C THR A 332 45.08 -12.33 8.91
N TYR A 333 46.11 -13.12 8.59
CA TYR A 333 47.38 -12.49 8.24
C TYR A 333 47.21 -11.92 6.83
N PRO A 334 47.78 -10.76 6.50
CA PRO A 334 47.98 -10.40 5.11
C PRO A 334 48.78 -11.53 4.42
N GLY A 335 48.08 -12.41 3.68
CA GLY A 335 48.68 -13.56 2.98
C GLY A 335 48.50 -14.97 3.60
N SER A 336 47.66 -15.18 4.62
CA SER A 336 47.39 -16.54 5.14
C SER A 336 46.60 -17.41 4.15
N LYS A 337 47.07 -18.64 3.91
CA LYS A 337 46.32 -19.68 3.18
C LYS A 337 45.35 -20.34 4.16
N GLU A 338 44.13 -20.59 3.72
CA GLU A 338 43.13 -21.32 4.51
C GLU A 338 42.79 -22.65 3.85
N ILE A 339 42.21 -23.56 4.61
CA ILE A 339 41.78 -24.88 4.15
C ILE A 339 40.31 -25.04 4.52
N LEU A 340 39.46 -25.38 3.56
CA LEU A 340 38.13 -25.90 3.85
C LEU A 340 38.25 -27.37 4.22
N VAL A 341 37.58 -27.76 5.29
CA VAL A 341 37.63 -29.11 5.84
C VAL A 341 36.22 -29.66 5.83
N GLU A 342 35.98 -30.67 5.01
CA GLU A 342 34.76 -31.47 5.01
C GLU A 342 34.98 -32.68 5.91
N VAL A 343 34.07 -32.90 6.86
CA VAL A 343 34.11 -33.98 7.85
C VAL A 343 32.94 -34.91 7.59
N ASP A 344 33.24 -36.13 7.18
CA ASP A 344 32.26 -37.17 6.92
C ASP A 344 31.89 -37.87 8.22
N LEU A 345 30.59 -37.99 8.48
CA LEU A 345 30.01 -38.55 9.69
C LEU A 345 29.20 -39.80 9.38
N ASP A 346 29.45 -40.85 10.15
CA ASP A 346 28.60 -42.04 10.21
C ASP A 346 27.60 -41.88 11.37
N MET A 347 26.32 -41.78 11.01
CA MET A 347 25.22 -41.53 11.94
C MET A 347 24.51 -42.87 12.23
N VAL A 348 24.65 -43.40 13.44
CA VAL A 348 23.99 -44.64 13.85
C VAL A 348 22.47 -44.42 14.01
N ALA A 349 21.68 -45.41 13.60
CA ALA A 349 20.22 -45.38 13.59
C ALA A 349 19.59 -44.85 14.88
N TYR A 350 18.63 -43.92 14.71
CA TYR A 350 17.90 -43.25 15.79
C TYR A 350 17.21 -44.25 16.74
N ASN A 351 17.48 -44.10 18.05
CA ASN A 351 16.73 -44.73 19.14
C ASN A 351 15.75 -43.71 19.74
N PRO A 352 14.59 -44.15 20.28
CA PRO A 352 13.51 -43.28 20.75
C PRO A 352 13.79 -42.60 22.13
N SER A 353 15.02 -42.21 22.41
CA SER A 353 15.36 -41.38 23.57
C SER A 353 15.32 -39.89 23.22
N PRO A 354 14.93 -38.99 24.14
CA PRO A 354 14.62 -37.59 23.83
C PRO A 354 15.81 -36.72 23.42
N ILE A 355 17.05 -37.09 23.77
CA ILE A 355 18.28 -36.41 23.30
C ILE A 355 19.39 -37.47 23.27
N MET A 356 20.13 -37.61 22.15
CA MET A 356 21.26 -38.55 22.04
C MET A 356 22.57 -37.82 21.71
N SER A 357 23.64 -38.18 22.43
CA SER A 357 25.02 -37.75 22.12
C SER A 357 25.91 -38.89 21.64
N ASP A 358 25.45 -40.14 21.76
CA ASP A 358 26.25 -41.34 21.58
C ASP A 358 25.79 -42.04 20.30
N GLY A 359 26.71 -42.33 19.38
CA GLY A 359 26.40 -42.99 18.10
C GLY A 359 26.80 -42.22 16.83
N VAL A 360 27.64 -41.19 16.93
CA VAL A 360 28.23 -40.50 15.77
C VAL A 360 29.74 -40.77 15.72
N GLN A 361 30.24 -41.20 14.58
CA GLN A 361 31.68 -41.40 14.34
C GLN A 361 32.15 -40.63 13.11
N ILE A 362 33.41 -40.21 13.11
CA ILE A 362 34.02 -39.56 11.95
C ILE A 362 34.55 -40.65 11.02
N GLN A 363 34.03 -40.70 9.80
CA GLN A 363 34.43 -41.66 8.77
C GLN A 363 35.66 -41.18 7.98
N GLY A 364 35.75 -39.88 7.72
CA GLY A 364 36.77 -39.28 6.86
C GLY A 364 36.85 -37.77 6.98
N VAL A 365 37.94 -37.20 6.46
CA VAL A 365 38.13 -35.75 6.35
C VAL A 365 38.73 -35.42 4.99
N GLN A 366 38.12 -34.48 4.26
CA GLN A 366 38.68 -33.90 3.04
C GLN A 366 39.15 -32.46 3.27
N GLU A 367 40.35 -32.14 2.79
CA GLU A 367 40.96 -30.82 2.88
C GLU A 367 41.05 -30.15 1.49
N THR A 368 40.48 -28.95 1.36
CA THR A 368 40.51 -28.15 0.14
C THR A 368 41.23 -26.82 0.37
N PRO A 369 42.39 -26.56 -0.25
CA PRO A 369 43.13 -25.32 -0.04
C PRO A 369 42.44 -24.11 -0.69
N VAL A 370 42.44 -22.98 0.02
CA VAL A 370 41.82 -21.72 -0.37
C VAL A 370 42.88 -20.62 -0.45
N LYS A 371 42.82 -19.82 -1.51
CA LYS A 371 43.81 -18.77 -1.81
C LYS A 371 43.71 -17.53 -0.93
N GLN A 372 42.58 -17.35 -0.24
CA GLN A 372 42.26 -16.19 0.58
C GLN A 372 41.53 -16.64 1.84
N ALA A 373 41.34 -15.72 2.77
CA ALA A 373 40.61 -15.99 3.99
C ALA A 373 39.13 -16.24 3.75
N VAL A 374 38.54 -17.22 4.45
CA VAL A 374 37.11 -17.55 4.42
C VAL A 374 36.36 -16.67 5.43
N ILE A 375 35.48 -15.82 4.92
CA ILE A 375 34.70 -14.85 5.69
C ILE A 375 33.42 -15.47 6.25
N SER A 376 32.71 -16.24 5.43
CA SER A 376 31.48 -16.94 5.82
C SER A 376 31.28 -18.22 5.00
N ILE A 377 30.57 -19.19 5.59
CA ILE A 377 30.08 -20.41 4.93
C ILE A 377 28.59 -20.51 5.22
N ILE A 378 27.78 -20.69 4.19
CA ILE A 378 26.32 -20.72 4.30
C ILE A 378 25.79 -21.92 3.52
N LYS A 379 24.96 -22.75 4.15
CA LYS A 379 24.30 -23.86 3.45
C LYS A 379 23.36 -23.33 2.34
N ASN A 380 23.40 -23.96 1.17
CA ASN A 380 22.41 -23.73 0.12
C ASN A 380 21.08 -24.39 0.49
N LYS A 381 19.97 -23.67 0.31
CA LYS A 381 18.62 -24.09 0.74
C LYS A 381 17.67 -24.37 -0.42
N ALA A 382 18.19 -24.72 -1.60
CA ALA A 382 17.38 -24.86 -2.80
C ALA A 382 16.48 -26.11 -2.72
N PRO A 383 15.16 -26.00 -2.99
CA PRO A 383 14.18 -27.09 -2.83
C PRO A 383 14.29 -28.21 -3.87
N LEU A 384 15.20 -28.12 -4.85
CA LEU A 384 15.33 -29.05 -5.98
C LEU A 384 16.53 -30.01 -5.85
N SER A 385 17.29 -29.93 -4.76
CA SER A 385 18.47 -30.79 -4.58
C SER A 385 18.77 -31.09 -3.11
N ASP A 386 17.79 -31.53 -2.32
CA ASP A 386 18.08 -32.18 -1.03
C ASP A 386 18.99 -33.42 -1.17
N GLN A 387 19.34 -33.81 -2.41
CA GLN A 387 20.33 -34.84 -2.75
C GLN A 387 21.76 -34.31 -2.95
N ASN A 388 22.01 -32.99 -3.02
CA ASN A 388 23.36 -32.42 -3.16
C ASN A 388 23.64 -31.45 -1.99
N GLY A 389 24.46 -31.85 -1.02
CA GLY A 389 24.90 -31.00 0.09
C GLY A 389 25.79 -29.85 -0.38
N ASP A 390 25.17 -28.74 -0.77
CA ASP A 390 25.88 -27.57 -1.30
C ASP A 390 25.98 -26.44 -0.25
N ALA A 391 27.09 -25.69 -0.29
CA ALA A 391 27.30 -24.50 0.52
C ALA A 391 27.99 -23.38 -0.27
N PHE A 392 27.62 -22.14 0.04
CA PHE A 392 28.28 -20.94 -0.46
C PHE A 392 29.40 -20.53 0.48
N VAL A 393 30.58 -20.27 -0.08
CA VAL A 393 31.78 -19.84 0.65
C VAL A 393 32.19 -18.44 0.20
N GLN A 394 32.24 -17.50 1.14
CA GLN A 394 32.72 -16.15 0.88
C GLN A 394 34.23 -16.03 1.17
N LEU A 395 34.97 -15.47 0.22
CA LEU A 395 36.40 -15.16 0.36
C LEU A 395 36.62 -13.71 0.82
N GLY A 396 37.84 -13.43 1.31
CA GLY A 396 38.26 -12.14 1.87
C GLY A 396 38.23 -10.97 0.90
N ASP A 397 38.17 -11.21 -0.41
CA ASP A 397 37.95 -10.17 -1.40
C ASP A 397 36.47 -9.90 -1.72
N GLY A 398 35.55 -10.65 -1.11
CA GLY A 398 34.10 -10.55 -1.33
C GLY A 398 33.54 -11.57 -2.34
N SER A 399 34.38 -12.41 -2.97
CA SER A 399 33.93 -13.42 -3.95
C SER A 399 33.14 -14.55 -3.28
N MET A 400 32.04 -14.96 -3.90
CA MET A 400 31.17 -16.06 -3.47
C MET A 400 31.36 -17.26 -4.39
N LEU A 401 31.78 -18.39 -3.80
CA LEU A 401 32.05 -19.66 -4.49
C LEU A 401 31.07 -20.74 -4.02
N LEU A 402 30.72 -21.66 -4.91
CA LEU A 402 29.94 -22.85 -4.56
C LEU A 402 30.88 -24.01 -4.17
N TYR A 403 30.59 -24.63 -3.03
CA TYR A 403 31.13 -25.92 -2.59
C TYR A 403 30.01 -26.96 -2.69
N SER A 404 30.29 -28.13 -3.25
CA SER A 404 29.31 -29.23 -3.39
C SER A 404 29.91 -30.52 -2.86
N GLU A 405 29.21 -31.18 -1.94
CA GLU A 405 29.57 -32.50 -1.38
C GLU A 405 29.85 -33.52 -2.49
N SER A 406 28.99 -33.57 -3.53
CA SER A 406 29.13 -34.53 -4.64
C SER A 406 30.38 -34.35 -5.50
N GLN A 407 30.94 -33.13 -5.55
CA GLN A 407 32.08 -32.76 -6.42
C GLN A 407 33.37 -32.54 -5.62
N GLY A 408 33.26 -32.32 -4.31
CA GLY A 408 34.33 -32.10 -3.36
C GLY A 408 35.34 -31.02 -3.77
N ALA A 409 36.59 -31.21 -3.32
CA ALA A 409 37.71 -30.31 -3.59
C ALA A 409 38.01 -30.07 -5.08
N SER A 410 37.64 -30.99 -5.97
CA SER A 410 38.07 -31.03 -7.38
C SER A 410 37.48 -29.93 -8.27
N GLN A 411 36.33 -29.37 -7.86
CA GLN A 411 35.63 -28.32 -8.59
C GLN A 411 35.56 -26.99 -7.83
N PHE A 412 36.02 -26.95 -6.57
CA PHE A 412 36.01 -25.73 -5.77
C PHE A 412 36.78 -24.59 -6.44
N GLY A 413 36.13 -23.44 -6.59
CA GLY A 413 36.69 -22.25 -7.24
C GLY A 413 36.52 -22.19 -8.77
N LYS A 414 35.90 -23.19 -9.42
CA LYS A 414 35.53 -23.11 -10.85
C LYS A 414 34.22 -22.36 -11.07
N THR A 415 33.27 -22.49 -10.14
CA THR A 415 31.95 -21.85 -10.20
C THR A 415 31.90 -20.65 -9.27
N VAL A 416 32.09 -19.45 -9.84
CA VAL A 416 31.95 -18.17 -9.12
C VAL A 416 30.52 -17.69 -9.28
N ILE A 417 29.81 -17.54 -8.16
CA ILE A 417 28.41 -17.08 -8.15
C ILE A 417 28.34 -15.56 -8.34
N GLY A 418 29.27 -14.84 -7.72
CA GLY A 418 29.33 -13.38 -7.79
C GLY A 418 30.35 -12.82 -6.82
N LYS A 419 30.40 -11.49 -6.69
CA LYS A 419 31.30 -10.80 -5.77
C LYS A 419 30.61 -9.61 -5.12
N PHE A 420 30.66 -9.52 -3.79
CA PHE A 420 30.23 -8.34 -3.05
C PHE A 420 31.24 -7.22 -3.17
N ALA A 421 30.80 -5.96 -3.06
CA ALA A 421 31.72 -4.81 -3.12
C ALA A 421 32.73 -4.83 -1.95
N ARG A 422 32.32 -5.38 -0.81
CA ARG A 422 33.12 -5.60 0.38
C ARG A 422 32.81 -6.98 0.99
N PRO A 423 33.69 -7.52 1.83
CA PRO A 423 33.38 -8.70 2.63
C PRO A 423 32.16 -8.47 3.53
N CYS A 424 31.22 -9.42 3.50
CA CYS A 424 29.93 -9.32 4.21
C CYS A 424 29.82 -10.47 5.22
N PRO A 425 30.26 -10.30 6.48
CA PRO A 425 30.23 -11.38 7.47
C PRO A 425 28.83 -11.92 7.76
N TRP A 426 27.79 -11.10 7.56
CA TRP A 426 26.39 -11.49 7.74
C TRP A 426 25.76 -11.71 6.39
N THR A 427 25.56 -12.96 6.05
CA THR A 427 25.04 -13.37 4.75
C THR A 427 23.89 -14.35 4.91
N SER A 428 22.87 -14.21 4.07
CA SER A 428 21.72 -15.10 4.05
C SER A 428 21.36 -15.49 2.62
N VAL A 429 20.73 -16.65 2.49
CA VAL A 429 20.28 -17.22 1.21
C VAL A 429 18.77 -17.05 1.12
N LEU A 430 18.32 -16.53 -0.01
CA LEU A 430 16.94 -16.22 -0.32
C LEU A 430 16.55 -16.98 -1.60
N GLN A 431 15.44 -17.70 -1.60
CA GLN A 431 14.96 -18.39 -2.81
C GLN A 431 13.87 -17.54 -3.46
N SER A 432 14.03 -17.25 -4.76
CA SER A 432 13.04 -16.52 -5.54
C SER A 432 11.85 -17.42 -5.90
N GLU A 433 10.68 -16.83 -6.18
CA GLU A 433 9.49 -17.56 -6.68
C GLU A 433 9.78 -18.41 -7.94
N ASN A 434 10.77 -18.00 -8.75
CA ASN A 434 11.22 -18.69 -9.97
C ASN A 434 12.26 -19.80 -9.71
N GLY A 435 12.61 -20.08 -8.46
CA GLY A 435 13.66 -21.04 -8.09
C GLY A 435 15.09 -20.50 -8.21
N GLU A 436 15.28 -19.20 -8.46
CA GLU A 436 16.60 -18.56 -8.46
C GLU A 436 17.11 -18.35 -7.03
N THR A 437 18.36 -18.74 -6.76
CA THR A 437 19.01 -18.49 -5.46
C THR A 437 19.65 -17.11 -5.42
N LEU A 438 19.16 -16.26 -4.52
CA LEU A 438 19.62 -14.90 -4.28
C LEU A 438 20.44 -14.83 -2.98
N LEU A 439 21.55 -14.10 -3.00
CA LEU A 439 22.46 -13.96 -1.85
C LEU A 439 22.45 -12.52 -1.34
N LEU A 440 22.13 -12.36 -0.06
CA LEU A 440 22.17 -11.08 0.65
C LEU A 440 23.39 -11.03 1.55
N GLY A 441 24.07 -9.89 1.60
CA GLY A 441 25.23 -9.66 2.45
C GLY A 441 25.20 -8.29 3.11
N LEU A 442 25.43 -8.23 4.41
CA LEU A 442 25.63 -7.01 5.18
C LEU A 442 27.12 -6.87 5.54
N ASP A 443 27.72 -5.73 5.19
CA ASP A 443 29.10 -5.39 5.57
C ASP A 443 29.17 -4.77 6.98
N GLN A 444 30.39 -4.64 7.53
CA GLN A 444 30.62 -4.05 8.85
C GLN A 444 30.28 -2.55 8.95
N LYS A 445 30.11 -1.85 7.83
CA LYS A 445 29.76 -0.43 7.79
C LYS A 445 28.25 -0.19 7.70
N GLY A 446 27.45 -1.24 7.53
CA GLY A 446 25.99 -1.16 7.40
C GLY A 446 25.48 -1.21 5.95
N SER A 447 26.33 -1.56 4.97
CA SER A 447 25.92 -1.75 3.58
C SER A 447 25.28 -3.13 3.39
N LEU A 448 23.95 -3.16 3.19
CA LEU A 448 23.20 -4.35 2.81
C LEU A 448 23.12 -4.44 1.28
N GLU A 449 23.66 -5.52 0.73
CA GLU A 449 23.82 -5.71 -0.71
C GLU A 449 23.17 -7.02 -1.17
N LEU A 450 22.57 -6.97 -2.36
CA LEU A 450 22.13 -8.14 -3.10
C LEU A 450 23.23 -8.49 -4.12
N LEU A 451 23.82 -9.68 -3.97
CA LEU A 451 25.00 -10.10 -4.72
C LEU A 451 24.82 -9.92 -6.24
N GLY A 452 25.75 -9.20 -6.86
CA GLY A 452 25.78 -9.00 -8.32
C GLY A 452 24.69 -8.06 -8.87
N ARG A 453 23.81 -7.51 -8.03
CA ARG A 453 22.69 -6.66 -8.49
C ARG A 453 22.77 -5.23 -7.98
N CYS A 454 22.56 -4.99 -6.68
CA CYS A 454 22.47 -3.64 -6.13
C CYS A 454 22.76 -3.56 -4.62
N VAL A 455 23.04 -2.34 -4.15
CA VAL A 455 23.07 -1.99 -2.72
C VAL A 455 21.66 -1.59 -2.30
N LEU A 456 21.06 -2.32 -1.35
CA LEU A 456 19.70 -2.08 -0.87
C LEU A 456 19.63 -0.99 0.19
N CYS A 457 20.62 -0.93 1.08
CA CYS A 457 20.67 0.01 2.19
C CYS A 457 22.13 0.26 2.61
N ARG A 458 22.49 1.48 3.03
CA ARG A 458 23.86 1.83 3.47
C ARG A 458 24.01 2.05 4.97
N ASP A 459 22.90 2.15 5.68
CA ASP A 459 22.82 2.36 7.12
C ASP A 459 22.03 1.23 7.79
N CYS A 460 22.12 0.01 7.27
CA CYS A 460 21.50 -1.17 7.84
C CYS A 460 22.19 -1.58 9.16
N SER A 461 21.40 -1.86 10.20
CA SER A 461 21.87 -2.33 11.50
C SER A 461 21.67 -3.83 11.71
N SER A 462 20.60 -4.40 11.15
CA SER A 462 20.33 -5.85 11.18
C SER A 462 19.31 -6.22 10.10
N PHE A 463 19.34 -7.46 9.62
CA PHE A 463 18.35 -7.95 8.67
C PHE A 463 17.97 -9.40 8.96
N VAL A 464 16.76 -9.78 8.54
CA VAL A 464 16.21 -11.13 8.63
C VAL A 464 15.50 -11.43 7.31
N VAL A 465 15.65 -12.67 6.85
CA VAL A 465 14.90 -13.21 5.72
C VAL A 465 13.76 -14.05 6.27
N HIS A 466 12.55 -13.74 5.82
CA HIS A 466 11.36 -14.53 6.12
C HIS A 466 10.92 -15.24 4.84
N THR A 467 10.71 -16.56 4.86
CA THR A 467 10.10 -17.28 3.74
C THR A 467 8.75 -17.84 4.19
N ALA A 468 7.67 -17.38 3.54
CA ALA A 468 6.33 -17.89 3.78
C ALA A 468 6.14 -19.27 3.15
N ALA A 469 5.11 -19.99 3.59
CA ALA A 469 4.83 -21.35 3.12
C ALA A 469 4.44 -21.43 1.63
N ASP A 470 4.02 -20.31 1.03
CA ASP A 470 3.78 -20.18 -0.42
C ASP A 470 5.05 -19.86 -1.24
N SER A 471 6.25 -20.06 -0.66
CA SER A 471 7.56 -19.75 -1.25
C SER A 471 7.82 -18.25 -1.50
N ARG A 472 7.00 -17.37 -0.92
CA ARG A 472 7.28 -15.93 -0.94
C ARG A 472 8.18 -15.54 0.19
N SER A 473 9.35 -15.03 -0.15
CA SER A 473 10.24 -14.44 0.84
C SER A 473 10.10 -12.93 0.94
N HIS A 474 10.21 -12.45 2.17
CA HIS A 474 10.28 -11.05 2.54
C HIS A 474 11.64 -10.78 3.17
N LEU A 475 12.25 -9.67 2.78
CA LEU A 475 13.43 -9.13 3.44
C LEU A 475 12.98 -8.10 4.46
N LEU A 476 13.37 -8.31 5.72
CA LEU A 476 13.19 -7.36 6.79
C LEU A 476 14.56 -6.81 7.18
N TYR A 477 14.69 -5.49 7.28
CA TYR A 477 15.91 -4.89 7.79
C TYR A 477 15.61 -3.67 8.65
N THR A 478 16.52 -3.38 9.57
CA THR A 478 16.49 -2.17 10.39
C THR A 478 17.62 -1.24 10.02
N THR A 479 17.41 0.05 10.21
CA THR A 479 18.41 1.09 9.95
C THR A 479 18.99 1.65 11.24
N GLN A 480 20.15 2.30 11.15
CA GLN A 480 20.77 3.07 12.23
C GLN A 480 19.91 4.27 12.68
N ARG A 481 18.84 4.60 11.93
CA ARG A 481 17.85 5.62 12.28
C ARG A 481 16.61 5.02 12.96
N ASP A 482 16.72 3.79 13.45
CA ASP A 482 15.68 3.09 14.19
C ASP A 482 14.38 2.90 13.39
N SER A 483 14.48 2.66 12.07
CA SER A 483 13.34 2.27 11.22
C SER A 483 13.45 0.81 10.80
N MET A 484 12.31 0.13 10.75
CA MET A 484 12.16 -1.23 10.22
C MET A 484 11.49 -1.17 8.85
N HIS A 485 12.08 -1.85 7.87
CA HIS A 485 11.62 -1.94 6.50
C HIS A 485 11.21 -3.38 6.19
N VAL A 486 10.08 -3.56 5.53
CA VAL A 486 9.60 -4.86 5.03
C VAL A 486 9.49 -4.78 3.51
N VAL A 487 10.29 -5.58 2.82
CA VAL A 487 10.40 -5.58 1.35
C VAL A 487 10.01 -6.95 0.81
N SER A 488 9.09 -6.98 -0.16
CA SER A 488 8.71 -8.22 -0.84
C SER A 488 9.76 -8.61 -1.88
N LEU A 489 9.99 -9.91 -2.08
CA LEU A 489 10.81 -10.41 -3.18
C LEU A 489 10.35 -9.98 -4.57
N SER A 490 9.05 -9.80 -4.78
CA SER A 490 8.48 -9.32 -6.04
C SER A 490 8.96 -7.91 -6.40
N ASP A 491 9.14 -7.06 -5.39
CA ASP A 491 9.74 -5.74 -5.56
C ASP A 491 11.24 -5.87 -5.95
N LEU A 492 11.95 -6.87 -5.42
CA LEU A 492 13.38 -7.10 -5.65
C LEU A 492 13.71 -7.76 -6.99
N SER A 493 12.85 -8.64 -7.50
CA SER A 493 13.05 -9.33 -8.78
C SER A 493 12.86 -8.42 -9.99
N SER A 494 12.13 -7.31 -9.83
CA SER A 494 11.97 -6.26 -10.85
C SER A 494 13.24 -5.43 -11.11
N LEU A 495 14.22 -5.49 -10.21
CA LEU A 495 15.49 -4.77 -10.32
C LEU A 495 16.45 -5.53 -11.27
N SER A 496 16.27 -5.31 -12.57
CA SER A 496 17.19 -5.82 -13.62
C SER A 496 18.54 -5.07 -13.64
N GLU A 497 19.58 -5.73 -14.15
CA GLU A 497 21.01 -5.28 -14.21
C GLU A 497 21.24 -3.88 -14.84
N VAL A 498 20.24 -3.33 -15.54
CA VAL A 498 20.34 -2.08 -16.32
C VAL A 498 20.37 -0.82 -15.43
N GLN A 499 19.98 -0.91 -14.15
CA GLN A 499 20.04 0.22 -13.19
C GLN A 499 21.37 0.33 -12.43
N SER A 500 22.43 -0.34 -12.88
CA SER A 500 23.76 -0.44 -12.24
C SER A 500 24.55 0.89 -12.09
N LYS A 501 23.96 2.06 -12.38
CA LYS A 501 24.62 3.37 -12.22
C LYS A 501 23.81 4.45 -11.48
N GLN A 502 22.57 4.17 -11.09
CA GLN A 502 21.81 5.08 -10.21
C GLN A 502 21.44 4.35 -8.93
N GLU A 503 21.83 4.94 -7.80
CA GLU A 503 21.50 4.47 -6.47
C GLU A 503 19.98 4.32 -6.35
N VAL A 504 19.49 3.10 -6.10
CA VAL A 504 18.09 2.88 -5.69
C VAL A 504 17.98 3.39 -4.26
N ASN A 505 17.78 4.71 -4.12
CA ASN A 505 17.65 5.37 -2.85
C ASN A 505 16.24 5.07 -2.31
N MET A 506 16.05 3.89 -1.70
CA MET A 506 14.87 3.59 -0.88
C MET A 506 14.91 4.37 0.44
N LYS A 507 15.07 5.70 0.37
CA LYS A 507 14.95 6.60 1.52
C LYS A 507 13.56 7.22 1.51
N PRO A 508 12.66 6.86 2.44
CA PRO A 508 11.59 7.74 2.83
C PRO A 508 12.19 8.85 3.70
N GLU A 509 11.92 10.11 3.36
CA GLU A 509 12.22 11.24 4.23
C GLU A 509 11.32 11.16 5.47
N ILE A 510 11.85 10.63 6.57
CA ILE A 510 11.19 10.73 7.88
C ILE A 510 11.40 12.16 8.36
N SER A 511 10.43 13.04 8.08
CA SER A 511 10.42 14.42 8.58
C SER A 511 10.24 14.43 10.10
N ASP A 512 11.18 15.08 10.80
CA ASP A 512 11.13 15.30 12.25
C ASP A 512 9.84 16.02 12.68
N GLY A 513 9.08 15.39 13.59
CA GLY A 513 8.44 16.06 14.72
C GLY A 513 7.35 17.12 14.51
N ARG A 514 6.85 17.40 13.29
CA ARG A 514 5.69 18.29 13.09
C ARG A 514 4.58 17.61 12.33
N LYS A 515 3.43 17.40 12.98
CA LYS A 515 2.19 16.88 12.38
C LYS A 515 1.82 17.68 11.12
N PRO A 516 1.86 17.10 9.91
CA PRO A 516 1.31 17.74 8.73
C PRO A 516 -0.19 17.49 8.69
N LYS A 517 -0.97 18.56 8.54
CA LYS A 517 -2.39 18.45 8.22
C LYS A 517 -2.54 18.27 6.72
N GLY A 518 -3.09 17.12 6.32
CA GLY A 518 -3.79 16.96 5.05
C GLY A 518 -3.02 16.23 3.95
N VAL A 519 -3.48 15.00 3.68
CA VAL A 519 -3.38 14.25 2.42
C VAL A 519 -1.99 13.67 2.08
N GLY A 520 -1.82 12.35 2.28
CA GLY A 520 -0.65 11.56 1.86
C GLY A 520 -0.12 10.49 2.84
N PHE A 521 -0.75 10.30 4.00
CA PHE A 521 -0.14 9.58 5.14
C PHE A 521 -0.28 8.04 5.19
N GLN A 522 -0.88 7.36 4.21
CA GLN A 522 -1.31 5.95 4.40
C GLN A 522 -0.45 4.87 3.74
N GLU A 523 0.16 5.08 2.57
CA GLU A 523 0.86 3.99 1.85
C GLU A 523 2.30 3.76 2.33
N GLU A 524 3.08 4.83 2.55
CA GLU A 524 4.51 4.72 2.92
C GLU A 524 4.73 4.22 4.36
N ASN A 525 3.79 4.50 5.27
CA ASN A 525 3.82 4.09 6.69
C ASN A 525 3.60 2.58 6.92
N LEU A 526 3.26 1.81 5.88
CA LEU A 526 2.96 0.37 6.01
C LEU A 526 4.16 -0.52 5.68
N LYS A 527 5.05 -0.08 4.78
CA LYS A 527 6.31 -0.76 4.47
C LYS A 527 7.44 -0.35 5.43
N VAL A 528 7.38 0.86 5.98
CA VAL A 528 8.36 1.41 6.91
C VAL A 528 7.72 1.73 8.26
N ARG A 529 8.32 1.24 9.34
CA ARG A 529 7.81 1.43 10.70
C ARG A 529 8.92 1.94 11.62
N PRO A 530 8.73 3.05 12.35
CA PRO A 530 9.68 3.46 13.38
C PRO A 530 9.69 2.43 14.52
N LEU A 531 10.87 2.05 14.96
CA LEU A 531 11.08 1.30 16.18
C LEU A 531 10.98 2.26 17.36
N TRP A 532 10.32 1.81 18.43
CA TRP A 532 10.05 2.65 19.59
C TRP A 532 11.27 2.79 20.52
N GLU A 533 12.18 1.81 20.52
CA GLU A 533 13.44 1.82 21.27
C GLU A 533 14.63 1.93 20.32
N ARG A 534 15.53 2.89 20.60
CA ARG A 534 16.73 3.13 19.80
C ARG A 534 17.70 1.96 19.90
N GLY A 535 18.26 1.54 18.76
CA GLY A 535 19.21 0.46 18.66
C GLY A 535 18.60 -0.94 18.74
N ALA A 536 17.27 -1.08 18.67
CA ALA A 536 16.60 -2.37 18.64
C ALA A 536 16.94 -3.15 17.34
N ARG A 537 17.20 -4.45 17.47
CA ARG A 537 17.68 -5.31 16.37
C ARG A 537 16.71 -6.43 16.07
N LEU A 538 16.61 -6.80 14.79
CA LEU A 538 15.80 -7.94 14.36
C LEU A 538 16.45 -9.25 14.82
N VAL A 539 15.61 -10.14 15.34
CA VAL A 539 16.02 -11.47 15.82
C VAL A 539 15.58 -12.53 14.82
N THR A 540 14.28 -12.59 14.53
CA THR A 540 13.70 -13.50 13.53
C THR A 540 12.29 -13.03 13.10
N ALA A 541 11.74 -13.67 12.07
CA ALA A 541 10.39 -13.45 11.58
C ALA A 541 9.65 -14.80 11.44
N LEU A 542 8.56 -14.93 12.19
CA LEU A 542 7.67 -16.09 12.23
C LEU A 542 6.67 -16.04 11.06
N GLY A 543 6.30 -17.20 10.54
CA GLY A 543 5.30 -17.38 9.47
C GLY A 543 4.13 -18.28 9.87
N GLY A 544 3.19 -18.45 8.95
CA GLY A 544 2.00 -19.29 9.17
C GLY A 544 0.96 -18.61 10.08
N HIS A 545 0.45 -19.34 11.07
CA HIS A 545 -0.64 -18.89 11.94
C HIS A 545 -0.27 -17.74 12.90
N ASP A 546 1.01 -17.60 13.24
CA ASP A 546 1.52 -16.62 14.20
C ASP A 546 2.55 -15.70 13.53
N VAL A 547 2.18 -15.16 12.36
CA VAL A 547 2.99 -14.17 11.64
C VAL A 547 3.42 -13.06 12.59
N ALA A 548 4.73 -12.96 12.83
CA ALA A 548 5.26 -11.97 13.74
C ALA A 548 6.74 -11.72 13.50
N VAL A 549 7.24 -10.57 13.92
CA VAL A 549 8.66 -10.22 13.89
C VAL A 549 9.13 -10.04 15.31
N ILE A 550 10.16 -10.80 15.68
CA ILE A 550 10.75 -10.71 17.01
C ILE A 550 11.93 -9.76 16.93
N VAL A 551 11.93 -8.77 17.82
CA VAL A 551 12.94 -7.74 17.96
C VAL A 551 13.55 -7.85 19.34
N GLN A 552 14.86 -7.69 19.46
CA GLN A 552 15.55 -7.57 20.74
C GLN A 552 15.92 -6.11 20.98
N THR A 553 15.52 -5.59 22.13
CA THR A 553 15.87 -4.23 22.53
C THR A 553 17.28 -4.17 23.11
N ILE A 554 17.86 -2.96 23.20
CA ILE A 554 19.19 -2.75 23.81
C ILE A 554 19.28 -3.20 25.27
N ARG A 555 18.13 -3.26 25.95
CA ARG A 555 18.06 -3.75 27.33
C ARG A 555 18.24 -5.26 27.40
N GLY A 556 17.88 -5.97 26.33
CA GLY A 556 17.97 -7.41 26.17
C GLY A 556 16.60 -8.12 26.11
N ASN A 557 15.49 -7.38 26.25
CA ASN A 557 14.14 -7.94 26.17
C ASN A 557 13.78 -8.32 24.73
N LEU A 558 12.99 -9.39 24.58
CA LEU A 558 12.38 -9.77 23.31
C LEU A 558 10.99 -9.16 23.22
N GLU A 559 10.67 -8.59 22.06
CA GLU A 559 9.37 -8.03 21.76
C GLU A 559 8.86 -8.48 20.40
N THR A 560 7.55 -8.60 20.30
CA THR A 560 6.88 -9.10 19.09
C THR A 560 6.15 -7.96 18.39
N VAL A 561 6.49 -7.75 17.13
CA VAL A 561 5.87 -6.76 16.25
C VAL A 561 5.11 -7.48 15.14
N TYR A 562 3.97 -6.94 14.72
CA TYR A 562 3.13 -7.51 13.67
C TYR A 562 3.07 -6.53 12.47
N PRO A 563 4.03 -6.58 11.52
CA PRO A 563 3.97 -5.74 10.33
C PRO A 563 2.78 -6.11 9.47
N ARG A 564 1.98 -5.10 9.06
CA ARG A 564 0.76 -5.33 8.28
C ARG A 564 1.02 -6.03 6.96
N GLY A 565 2.16 -5.76 6.30
CA GLY A 565 2.53 -6.44 5.06
C GLY A 565 2.61 -7.96 5.21
N LEU A 566 3.25 -8.45 6.28
CA LEU A 566 3.35 -9.89 6.53
C LEU A 566 1.99 -10.49 6.93
N VAL A 567 1.23 -9.80 7.80
CA VAL A 567 -0.10 -10.27 8.24
C VAL A 567 -1.07 -10.36 7.06
N LEU A 568 -1.08 -9.36 6.18
CA LEU A 568 -1.88 -9.37 4.96
C LEU A 568 -1.42 -10.48 4.00
N GLY A 569 -0.13 -10.78 3.93
CA GLY A 569 0.43 -11.92 3.21
C GLY A 569 -0.15 -13.25 3.68
N ALA A 570 -0.19 -13.49 5.00
CA ALA A 570 -0.80 -14.71 5.55
C ALA A 570 -2.32 -14.78 5.37
N ILE A 571 -3.03 -13.66 5.52
CA ILE A 571 -4.47 -13.60 5.21
C ILE A 571 -4.72 -13.97 3.74
N ALA A 572 -3.92 -13.40 2.83
CA ALA A 572 -3.96 -13.72 1.42
C ALA A 572 -3.68 -15.19 1.12
N GLU A 573 -2.75 -15.82 1.84
CA GLU A 573 -2.45 -17.25 1.72
C GLU A 573 -3.63 -18.13 2.19
N ALA A 574 -4.20 -17.84 3.36
CA ALA A 574 -5.37 -18.53 3.87
C ALA A 574 -6.55 -18.43 2.90
N LEU A 575 -6.81 -17.24 2.35
CA LEU A 575 -7.86 -17.02 1.36
C LEU A 575 -7.61 -17.75 0.04
N LYS A 576 -6.35 -17.87 -0.41
CA LYS A 576 -5.97 -18.67 -1.59
C LYS A 576 -6.24 -20.16 -1.38
N LYS A 577 -5.91 -20.69 -0.19
CA LYS A 577 -6.19 -22.09 0.19
C LYS A 577 -7.68 -22.35 0.43
N GLY A 578 -8.49 -21.31 0.54
CA GLY A 578 -9.91 -21.41 0.89
C GLY A 578 -10.16 -21.65 2.38
N ASP A 579 -9.17 -21.41 3.25
CA ASP A 579 -9.34 -21.46 4.70
C ASP A 579 -9.85 -20.12 5.23
N PHE A 580 -11.18 -19.97 5.17
CA PHE A 580 -11.89 -18.79 5.66
C PHE A 580 -11.88 -18.68 7.18
N ARG A 581 -11.72 -19.79 7.90
CA ARG A 581 -11.66 -19.79 9.37
C ARG A 581 -10.38 -19.11 9.84
N GLU A 582 -9.25 -19.50 9.27
CA GLU A 582 -7.96 -18.89 9.56
C GLU A 582 -7.94 -17.42 9.12
N ALA A 583 -8.37 -17.13 7.90
CA ALA A 583 -8.41 -15.75 7.38
C ALA A 583 -9.25 -14.82 8.26
N MET A 584 -10.43 -15.27 8.71
CA MET A 584 -11.26 -14.51 9.65
C MET A 584 -10.56 -14.31 11.01
N GLY A 585 -9.89 -15.35 11.51
CA GLY A 585 -9.12 -15.31 12.76
C GLY A 585 -8.01 -14.26 12.72
N LEU A 586 -7.16 -14.30 11.70
CA LEU A 586 -6.05 -13.36 11.49
C LEU A 586 -6.55 -11.92 11.32
N THR A 587 -7.59 -11.74 10.50
CA THR A 587 -8.15 -10.40 10.23
C THR A 587 -8.68 -9.76 11.50
N ARG A 588 -9.37 -10.52 12.36
CA ARG A 588 -9.88 -10.03 13.66
C ARG A 588 -8.77 -9.79 14.68
N ARG A 589 -7.85 -10.75 14.85
CA ARG A 589 -6.75 -10.69 15.83
C ARG A 589 -5.88 -9.45 15.63
N HIS A 590 -5.61 -9.10 14.36
CA HIS A 590 -4.75 -7.99 14.00
C HIS A 590 -5.51 -6.71 13.61
N HIS A 591 -6.84 -6.67 13.82
CA HIS A 591 -7.71 -5.53 13.51
C HIS A 591 -7.52 -5.02 12.06
N ILE A 592 -7.41 -5.95 11.11
CA ILE A 592 -7.41 -5.66 9.69
C ILE A 592 -8.87 -5.43 9.24
N ASN A 593 -9.07 -4.57 8.24
CA ASN A 593 -10.40 -4.32 7.68
C ASN A 593 -11.00 -5.62 7.12
N LEU A 594 -12.15 -6.04 7.67
CA LEU A 594 -12.83 -7.30 7.31
C LEU A 594 -13.24 -7.40 5.84
N ASN A 595 -13.34 -6.28 5.12
CA ASN A 595 -13.61 -6.29 3.68
C ASN A 595 -12.52 -7.03 2.88
N VAL A 596 -11.32 -7.30 3.45
CA VAL A 596 -10.24 -8.06 2.77
C VAL A 596 -10.73 -9.44 2.38
N LEU A 597 -11.54 -10.05 3.24
CA LEU A 597 -12.10 -11.39 3.04
C LEU A 597 -12.98 -11.47 1.78
N VAL A 598 -13.57 -10.34 1.39
CA VAL A 598 -14.50 -10.23 0.26
C VAL A 598 -13.79 -9.72 -0.99
N ASP A 599 -12.93 -8.70 -0.84
CA ASP A 599 -12.36 -7.97 -1.97
C ASP A 599 -11.14 -8.65 -2.60
N TYR A 600 -10.34 -9.39 -1.82
CA TYR A 600 -9.06 -9.93 -2.27
C TYR A 600 -9.16 -10.88 -3.47
N GLY A 601 -10.12 -11.82 -3.44
CA GLY A 601 -10.42 -12.72 -4.58
C GLY A 601 -11.50 -12.18 -5.51
N GLY A 602 -11.92 -10.93 -5.33
CA GLY A 602 -13.11 -10.34 -5.94
C GLY A 602 -14.41 -10.76 -5.25
N TRP A 603 -15.26 -9.78 -4.95
CA TRP A 603 -16.52 -10.00 -4.23
C TRP A 603 -17.46 -11.01 -4.92
N ARG A 604 -17.38 -11.15 -6.25
CA ARG A 604 -18.13 -12.14 -7.03
C ARG A 604 -17.71 -13.58 -6.74
N ASN A 605 -16.40 -13.82 -6.63
CA ASN A 605 -15.86 -15.13 -6.28
C ASN A 605 -16.22 -15.48 -4.82
N PHE A 606 -16.15 -14.48 -3.93
CA PHE A 606 -16.63 -14.64 -2.55
C PHE A 606 -18.12 -15.03 -2.51
N CYS A 607 -18.98 -14.42 -3.32
CA CYS A 607 -20.41 -14.78 -3.39
C CYS A 607 -20.64 -16.26 -3.72
N VAL A 608 -19.84 -16.85 -4.61
CA VAL A 608 -19.91 -18.29 -4.94
C VAL A 608 -19.51 -19.16 -3.74
N LYS A 609 -18.47 -18.74 -3.00
CA LYS A 609 -17.94 -19.45 -1.83
C LYS A 609 -18.59 -19.04 -0.49
N ALA A 610 -19.60 -18.17 -0.50
CA ALA A 610 -20.19 -17.63 0.74
C ALA A 610 -20.79 -18.71 1.65
N SER A 611 -21.38 -19.77 1.08
CA SER A 611 -21.88 -20.93 1.83
C SER A 611 -20.75 -21.66 2.57
N GLU A 612 -19.59 -21.81 1.92
CA GLU A 612 -18.41 -22.44 2.51
C GLU A 612 -17.81 -21.55 3.61
N PHE A 613 -17.72 -20.23 3.39
CA PHE A 613 -17.30 -19.26 4.40
C PHE A 613 -18.14 -19.38 5.69
N VAL A 614 -19.47 -19.39 5.56
CA VAL A 614 -20.40 -19.50 6.70
C VAL A 614 -20.17 -20.81 7.45
N LYS A 615 -20.03 -21.93 6.73
CA LYS A 615 -19.78 -23.26 7.30
C LYS A 615 -18.45 -23.34 8.05
N GLN A 616 -17.37 -22.81 7.47
CA GLN A 616 -16.03 -22.87 8.07
C GLN A 616 -15.91 -21.99 9.32
N VAL A 617 -16.43 -20.75 9.27
CA VAL A 617 -16.38 -19.81 10.38
C VAL A 617 -17.28 -20.27 11.53
N GLY A 618 -18.51 -20.71 11.23
CA GLY A 618 -19.47 -21.32 12.17
C GLY A 618 -20.00 -20.41 13.30
N LYS A 619 -19.24 -19.40 13.73
CA LYS A 619 -19.58 -18.46 14.80
C LYS A 619 -20.40 -17.29 14.23
N LEU A 620 -21.69 -17.23 14.57
CA LEU A 620 -22.61 -16.16 14.14
C LEU A 620 -22.05 -14.76 14.41
N ASN A 621 -21.50 -14.50 15.61
CA ASN A 621 -20.94 -13.19 15.96
C ASN A 621 -19.87 -12.70 14.97
N HIS A 622 -19.03 -13.61 14.46
CA HIS A 622 -17.98 -13.27 13.49
C HIS A 622 -18.58 -12.90 12.13
N ILE A 623 -19.61 -13.63 11.71
CA ILE A 623 -20.31 -13.36 10.45
C ILE A 623 -21.05 -12.02 10.55
N THR A 624 -21.73 -11.75 11.67
CA THR A 624 -22.42 -10.46 11.89
C THR A 624 -21.44 -9.29 11.95
N GLU A 625 -20.23 -9.49 12.49
CA GLU A 625 -19.16 -8.48 12.46
C GLU A 625 -18.75 -8.12 11.02
N LEU A 626 -18.63 -9.12 10.13
CA LEU A 626 -18.39 -8.89 8.71
C LEU A 626 -19.55 -8.13 8.05
N VAL A 627 -20.80 -8.47 8.39
CA VAL A 627 -22.01 -7.78 7.89
C VAL A 627 -21.98 -6.29 8.26
N TYR A 628 -21.55 -5.94 9.48
CA TYR A 628 -21.43 -4.55 9.92
C TYR A 628 -20.24 -3.81 9.31
N ALA A 629 -19.15 -4.51 9.02
CA ALA A 629 -17.95 -3.91 8.45
C ALA A 629 -18.05 -3.67 6.92
N LEU A 630 -18.98 -4.36 6.23
CA LEU A 630 -19.05 -4.36 4.77
C LEU A 630 -19.33 -2.96 4.18
N ASN A 631 -18.54 -2.55 3.20
CA ASN A 631 -18.67 -1.28 2.50
C ASN A 631 -18.58 -1.43 0.96
N GLU A 632 -18.90 -0.34 0.24
CA GLU A 632 -18.86 -0.33 -1.24
C GLU A 632 -17.45 -0.20 -1.81
N GLU A 633 -16.55 0.43 -1.07
CA GLU A 633 -15.17 0.65 -1.49
C GLU A 633 -14.43 -0.68 -1.65
N ASN A 634 -13.59 -0.79 -2.69
CA ASN A 634 -12.65 -1.90 -2.82
C ASN A 634 -11.39 -1.56 -2.03
N ILE A 635 -11.26 -2.14 -0.83
CA ILE A 635 -10.15 -1.82 0.06
C ILE A 635 -8.79 -2.37 -0.41
N VAL A 636 -8.80 -3.35 -1.33
CA VAL A 636 -7.59 -3.88 -1.95
C VAL A 636 -7.02 -2.82 -2.89
N GLU A 637 -7.87 -2.08 -3.62
CA GLU A 637 -7.43 -1.02 -4.52
C GLU A 637 -7.13 0.31 -3.82
N THR A 638 -7.71 0.56 -2.63
CA THR A 638 -7.52 1.81 -1.90
C THR A 638 -6.51 1.72 -0.76
N THR A 639 -6.70 0.81 0.19
CA THR A 639 -5.93 0.76 1.44
C THR A 639 -4.73 -0.19 1.35
N TYR A 640 -4.85 -1.26 0.57
CA TYR A 640 -3.88 -2.37 0.55
C TYR A 640 -3.24 -2.64 -0.83
N LYS A 641 -3.34 -1.68 -1.77
CA LYS A 641 -2.98 -1.82 -3.19
C LYS A 641 -1.61 -2.42 -3.46
N ASN A 642 -0.64 -2.09 -2.60
CA ASN A 642 0.77 -2.47 -2.76
C ASN A 642 1.27 -3.44 -1.69
N LEU A 643 0.37 -4.02 -0.88
CA LEU A 643 0.72 -4.92 0.23
C LEU A 643 0.17 -6.33 0.04
N LEU A 644 -0.95 -6.46 -0.67
CA LEU A 644 -1.53 -7.75 -0.99
C LEU A 644 -0.93 -8.28 -2.30
N PRO A 645 -0.53 -9.55 -2.35
CA PRO A 645 -0.05 -10.14 -3.60
C PRO A 645 -1.19 -10.24 -4.62
N PRO A 646 -0.88 -10.31 -5.92
CA PRO A 646 -1.92 -10.54 -6.92
C PRO A 646 -2.64 -11.88 -6.63
N PHE A 647 -3.96 -11.86 -6.76
CA PHE A 647 -4.77 -13.06 -6.72
C PHE A 647 -4.44 -13.91 -7.97
N PRO A 648 -4.30 -15.24 -7.87
CA PRO A 648 -3.98 -16.07 -9.04
C PRO A 648 -5.14 -15.95 -10.03
N GLU A 649 -4.84 -15.58 -11.28
CA GLU A 649 -5.86 -15.53 -12.32
C GLU A 649 -6.57 -16.90 -12.43
N PRO A 650 -7.90 -16.92 -12.65
CA PRO A 650 -8.57 -18.16 -13.00
C PRO A 650 -7.98 -18.71 -14.30
N LEU A 651 -7.79 -20.03 -14.35
CA LEU A 651 -7.35 -20.76 -15.53
C LEU A 651 -8.24 -20.46 -16.76
N SER A 652 -7.56 -20.16 -17.87
CA SER A 652 -8.03 -20.13 -19.26
C SER A 652 -8.81 -18.88 -19.75
N PRO A 653 -8.40 -18.26 -20.88
CA PRO A 653 -9.20 -17.27 -21.62
C PRO A 653 -10.38 -17.89 -22.39
N ALA A 654 -10.72 -19.17 -22.17
CA ALA A 654 -11.74 -19.89 -22.94
C ALA A 654 -13.11 -19.88 -22.26
N ASP A 655 -13.16 -19.72 -20.94
CA ASP A 655 -14.43 -19.68 -20.18
C ASP A 655 -14.96 -18.26 -19.93
N ALA A 656 -14.18 -17.23 -20.28
CA ALA A 656 -14.56 -15.82 -20.12
C ALA A 656 -15.63 -15.33 -21.12
N ALA A 657 -15.91 -16.11 -22.16
CA ALA A 657 -16.88 -15.74 -23.21
C ALA A 657 -18.27 -16.36 -23.02
N THR A 658 -18.45 -17.30 -22.10
CA THR A 658 -19.59 -18.23 -22.16
C THR A 658 -20.31 -18.46 -20.83
N GLU A 659 -20.49 -17.44 -19.99
CA GLU A 659 -21.62 -17.38 -19.06
C GLU A 659 -21.77 -15.97 -18.47
N LEU A 660 -22.95 -15.34 -18.61
CA LEU A 660 -23.39 -14.06 -17.99
C LEU A 660 -23.11 -12.74 -18.72
N MET A 661 -22.85 -12.74 -20.02
CA MET A 661 -23.26 -11.63 -20.92
C MET A 661 -24.80 -11.56 -21.11
N LYS A 662 -25.59 -12.16 -20.21
CA LYS A 662 -27.06 -12.09 -20.15
C LYS A 662 -27.50 -11.35 -18.88
N SER A 663 -27.49 -10.02 -18.97
CA SER A 663 -28.63 -9.17 -18.60
C SER A 663 -29.32 -9.40 -17.23
N GLN A 664 -28.65 -9.12 -16.09
CA GLN A 664 -29.38 -8.88 -14.82
C GLN A 664 -28.67 -8.19 -13.65
N PHE A 665 -27.45 -7.64 -13.75
CA PHE A 665 -26.76 -7.10 -12.56
C PHE A 665 -26.34 -5.63 -12.69
N THR A 666 -27.31 -4.76 -12.41
CA THR A 666 -27.13 -3.37 -11.95
C THR A 666 -27.08 -3.29 -10.41
N ALA A 667 -26.59 -4.34 -9.73
CA ALA A 667 -26.69 -4.45 -8.27
C ALA A 667 -25.37 -4.11 -7.53
N ASN A 668 -25.50 -3.39 -6.41
CA ASN A 668 -24.39 -2.95 -5.57
C ASN A 668 -23.62 -4.15 -4.95
N LYS A 669 -22.29 -4.00 -4.76
CA LYS A 669 -21.40 -4.98 -4.08
C LYS A 669 -22.01 -5.45 -2.75
N VAL A 670 -22.38 -4.49 -1.91
CA VAL A 670 -22.93 -4.72 -0.56
C VAL A 670 -24.19 -5.58 -0.62
N GLN A 671 -25.16 -5.21 -1.47
CA GLN A 671 -26.42 -5.94 -1.60
C GLN A 671 -26.20 -7.39 -2.03
N THR A 672 -25.34 -7.61 -3.03
CA THR A 672 -25.12 -8.96 -3.58
C THR A 672 -24.39 -9.86 -2.59
N VAL A 673 -23.35 -9.33 -1.92
CA VAL A 673 -22.60 -10.08 -0.89
C VAL A 673 -23.48 -10.41 0.31
N LEU A 674 -24.27 -9.46 0.82
CA LEU A 674 -25.19 -9.70 1.94
C LEU A 674 -26.29 -10.70 1.57
N LYS A 675 -26.79 -10.68 0.34
CA LYS A 675 -27.73 -11.70 -0.16
C LYS A 675 -27.09 -13.09 -0.20
N SER A 676 -25.86 -13.23 -0.70
CA SER A 676 -25.14 -14.51 -0.69
C SER A 676 -24.85 -15.02 0.73
N LEU A 677 -24.44 -14.13 1.65
CA LEU A 677 -24.23 -14.47 3.06
C LEU A 677 -25.53 -14.90 3.74
N ARG A 678 -26.65 -14.20 3.48
CA ARG A 678 -27.98 -14.55 4.00
C ARG A 678 -28.37 -15.97 3.58
N LEU A 679 -28.25 -16.31 2.29
CA LEU A 679 -28.53 -17.66 1.80
C LEU A 679 -27.61 -18.73 2.43
N GLY A 680 -26.33 -18.40 2.63
CA GLY A 680 -25.38 -19.28 3.32
C GLY A 680 -25.76 -19.51 4.79
N VAL A 681 -26.14 -18.46 5.52
CA VAL A 681 -26.62 -18.53 6.91
C VAL A 681 -27.91 -19.32 7.02
N GLU A 682 -28.84 -19.15 6.07
CA GLU A 682 -30.09 -19.89 6.03
C GLU A 682 -29.88 -21.40 5.86
N LYS A 683 -28.92 -21.77 5.00
CA LYS A 683 -28.63 -23.16 4.64
C LYS A 683 -27.76 -23.89 5.66
N GLU A 684 -26.68 -23.27 6.15
CA GLU A 684 -25.63 -23.96 6.89
C GLU A 684 -25.75 -23.83 8.42
N ILE A 685 -26.46 -22.79 8.93
CA ILE A 685 -26.61 -22.56 10.37
C ILE A 685 -27.96 -23.10 10.87
N PRO A 686 -28.00 -23.89 11.97
CA PRO A 686 -29.25 -24.37 12.54
C PRO A 686 -30.13 -23.22 13.03
N VAL A 687 -31.44 -23.46 13.10
CA VAL A 687 -32.40 -22.44 13.54
C VAL A 687 -32.07 -22.03 14.97
N SER A 688 -31.77 -20.76 15.17
CA SER A 688 -31.41 -20.18 16.47
C SER A 688 -31.81 -18.71 16.50
N PRO A 689 -32.04 -18.12 17.69
CA PRO A 689 -32.28 -16.68 17.82
C PRO A 689 -31.20 -15.83 17.14
N GLY A 690 -29.93 -16.23 17.27
CA GLY A 690 -28.80 -15.52 16.65
C GLY A 690 -28.81 -15.57 15.12
N LYS A 691 -29.33 -16.65 14.51
CA LYS A 691 -29.49 -16.77 13.05
C LYS A 691 -30.44 -15.71 12.51
N GLU A 692 -31.63 -15.58 13.11
CA GLU A 692 -32.62 -14.59 12.67
C GLU A 692 -32.13 -13.16 12.86
N LEU A 693 -31.46 -12.85 13.97
CA LEU A 693 -30.85 -11.53 14.19
C LEU A 693 -29.77 -11.21 13.13
N CYS A 694 -28.95 -12.20 12.76
CA CYS A 694 -27.96 -12.04 11.70
C CYS A 694 -28.62 -11.81 10.33
N ILE A 695 -29.71 -12.52 10.03
CA ILE A 695 -30.48 -12.31 8.77
C ILE A 695 -31.07 -10.90 8.75
N LEU A 696 -31.69 -10.45 9.85
CA LEU A 696 -32.20 -9.07 9.96
C LEU A 696 -31.07 -8.04 9.77
N ALA A 697 -29.87 -8.30 10.28
CA ALA A 697 -28.70 -7.45 10.03
C ALA A 697 -28.33 -7.38 8.54
N THR A 698 -28.36 -8.50 7.82
CA THR A 698 -28.09 -8.51 6.36
C THR A 698 -29.13 -7.71 5.57
N LEU A 699 -30.40 -7.78 5.95
CA LEU A 699 -31.50 -7.04 5.31
C LEU A 699 -31.41 -5.54 5.59
N ALA A 700 -31.18 -5.17 6.86
CA ALA A 700 -31.10 -3.78 7.29
C ALA A 700 -29.85 -3.05 6.74
N LYS A 701 -28.71 -3.75 6.63
CA LYS A 701 -27.45 -3.18 6.12
C LYS A 701 -27.29 -3.26 4.61
N SER A 702 -28.25 -3.84 3.89
CA SER A 702 -28.28 -3.79 2.42
C SER A 702 -28.40 -2.35 1.90
N ARG A 703 -27.96 -2.12 0.67
CA ARG A 703 -27.99 -0.80 0.03
C ARG A 703 -28.66 -0.88 -1.35
N PRO A 704 -29.91 -0.39 -1.49
CA PRO A 704 -30.77 0.19 -0.44
C PRO A 704 -31.21 -0.84 0.63
N PRO A 705 -31.62 -0.40 1.84
CA PRO A 705 -32.08 -1.31 2.91
C PRO A 705 -33.32 -2.11 2.50
N GLU A 706 -33.30 -3.44 2.69
CA GLU A 706 -34.41 -4.35 2.33
C GLU A 706 -35.42 -4.48 3.50
N LEU A 707 -35.91 -3.34 4.01
CA LEU A 707 -36.75 -3.27 5.22
C LEU A 707 -38.11 -3.94 5.07
N LYS A 708 -38.69 -3.94 3.86
CA LYS A 708 -39.96 -4.64 3.59
C LYS A 708 -39.87 -6.14 3.89
N GLU A 709 -38.79 -6.79 3.45
CA GLU A 709 -38.57 -8.22 3.71
C GLU A 709 -38.26 -8.48 5.20
N ALA A 710 -37.50 -7.59 5.84
CA ALA A 710 -37.24 -7.68 7.28
C ALA A 710 -38.53 -7.60 8.11
N LEU A 711 -39.42 -6.66 7.78
CA LEU A 711 -40.72 -6.49 8.44
C LEU A 711 -41.68 -7.64 8.14
N GLN A 712 -41.66 -8.21 6.93
CA GLN A 712 -42.42 -9.42 6.61
C GLN A 712 -41.98 -10.62 7.46
N ARG A 713 -40.67 -10.79 7.70
CA ARG A 713 -40.18 -11.83 8.62
C ARG A 713 -40.64 -11.61 10.05
N ILE A 714 -40.58 -10.36 10.55
CA ILE A 714 -41.09 -10.01 11.89
C ILE A 714 -42.60 -10.26 11.98
N LYS A 715 -43.35 -9.97 10.91
CA LYS A 715 -44.78 -10.28 10.82
C LYS A 715 -45.03 -11.79 10.92
N SER A 716 -44.32 -12.61 10.15
CA SER A 716 -44.44 -14.07 10.23
C SER A 716 -44.09 -14.62 11.62
N LEU A 717 -43.07 -14.04 12.29
CA LEU A 717 -42.73 -14.39 13.68
C LEU A 717 -43.90 -14.07 14.63
N ARG A 718 -44.51 -12.89 14.49
CA ARG A 718 -45.67 -12.48 15.30
C ARG A 718 -46.90 -13.35 15.04
N GLU A 719 -47.15 -13.71 13.79
CA GLU A 719 -48.27 -14.60 13.43
C GLU A 719 -48.07 -16.00 14.03
N ALA A 720 -46.84 -16.53 14.01
CA ALA A 720 -46.50 -17.79 14.65
C ALA A 720 -46.69 -17.72 16.19
N GLU A 721 -46.27 -16.62 16.84
CA GLU A 721 -46.50 -16.38 18.27
C GLU A 721 -48.00 -16.38 18.63
N LEU A 722 -48.84 -15.74 17.80
CA LEU A 722 -50.28 -15.63 18.01
C LEU A 722 -51.03 -16.94 17.76
N GLN A 723 -50.55 -17.77 16.82
CA GLN A 723 -51.14 -19.06 16.48
C GLN A 723 -50.78 -20.16 17.50
N GLY A 724 -49.89 -19.88 18.47
CA GLY A 724 -49.45 -20.86 19.46
C GLY A 724 -48.58 -21.97 18.88
N GLU A 725 -48.14 -21.82 17.62
CA GLU A 725 -47.13 -22.69 17.02
C GLU A 725 -45.80 -22.36 17.67
N VAL A 726 -45.36 -23.21 18.59
CA VAL A 726 -44.00 -23.19 19.12
C VAL A 726 -43.06 -23.47 17.95
N ALA A 727 -42.59 -22.41 17.30
CA ALA A 727 -41.57 -22.51 16.28
C ALA A 727 -40.26 -22.97 16.94
N VAL A 728 -39.95 -24.24 16.69
CA VAL A 728 -38.65 -24.92 16.83
C VAL A 728 -38.24 -25.30 18.26
N GLU A 729 -38.56 -26.55 18.63
CA GLU A 729 -37.82 -27.30 19.66
C GLU A 729 -36.37 -27.53 19.18
N LEU A 730 -35.42 -26.75 19.69
CA LEU A 730 -34.01 -27.11 19.59
C LEU A 730 -33.34 -26.98 20.95
N GLU A 731 -32.86 -28.13 21.44
CA GLU A 731 -32.02 -28.28 22.62
C GLU A 731 -30.66 -27.64 22.32
N ALA A 732 -30.36 -26.51 22.98
CA ALA A 732 -29.00 -26.00 23.06
C ALA A 732 -28.44 -26.32 24.47
N VAL A 733 -27.35 -27.09 24.49
CA VAL A 733 -26.56 -27.39 25.68
C VAL A 733 -25.51 -26.28 25.83
N GLU A 734 -25.60 -25.45 26.87
CA GLU A 734 -24.47 -24.67 27.39
C GLU A 734 -24.44 -24.66 28.94
N GLU A 735 -23.23 -24.51 29.48
CA GLU A 735 -22.70 -25.04 30.74
C GLU A 735 -22.99 -24.22 32.01
N THR A 736 -23.98 -23.35 32.03
CA THR A 736 -24.34 -22.59 33.25
C THR A 736 -25.76 -22.92 33.67
N GLY A 737 -25.89 -23.65 34.78
CA GLY A 737 -27.10 -24.33 35.24
C GLY A 737 -28.30 -23.48 35.65
N GLU A 738 -28.86 -22.70 34.72
CA GLU A 738 -30.22 -22.14 34.82
C GLU A 738 -31.00 -22.43 33.53
N LYS A 739 -32.02 -23.28 33.65
CA LYS A 739 -32.91 -23.70 32.55
C LYS A 739 -33.86 -22.56 32.16
N GLY A 740 -33.45 -21.71 31.21
CA GLY A 740 -34.29 -20.69 30.59
C GLY A 740 -34.43 -20.88 29.09
N LYS A 741 -35.64 -21.16 28.60
CA LYS A 741 -36.02 -21.14 27.17
C LYS A 741 -35.75 -19.74 26.59
N VAL A 742 -34.90 -19.62 25.57
CA VAL A 742 -34.74 -18.35 24.82
C VAL A 742 -35.37 -18.51 23.44
N ILE A 743 -36.64 -18.10 23.33
CA ILE A 743 -37.35 -17.93 22.06
C ILE A 743 -37.13 -16.48 21.61
N LEU A 744 -36.73 -16.26 20.35
CA LEU A 744 -36.64 -14.90 19.82
C LEU A 744 -38.06 -14.36 19.62
N SER A 745 -38.46 -13.35 20.39
CA SER A 745 -39.77 -12.73 20.20
C SER A 745 -39.79 -11.76 19.04
N ALA A 746 -40.97 -11.55 18.42
CA ALA A 746 -41.17 -10.52 17.40
C ALA A 746 -40.78 -9.13 17.91
N GLU A 747 -40.98 -8.85 19.21
CA GLU A 747 -40.52 -7.62 19.86
C GLU A 747 -39.00 -7.51 19.94
N ALA A 748 -38.29 -8.61 20.26
CA ALA A 748 -36.83 -8.62 20.32
C ALA A 748 -36.21 -8.42 18.93
N ALA A 749 -36.78 -9.08 17.91
CA ALA A 749 -36.41 -8.89 16.51
C ALA A 749 -36.63 -7.45 16.03
N LEU A 750 -37.77 -6.85 16.40
CA LEU A 750 -38.08 -5.46 16.07
C LEU A 750 -37.14 -4.47 16.76
N LYS A 751 -36.83 -4.66 18.05
CA LYS A 751 -35.84 -3.82 18.77
C LYS A 751 -34.47 -3.88 18.10
N HIS A 752 -34.05 -5.05 17.63
CA HIS A 752 -32.81 -5.19 16.89
C HIS A 752 -32.86 -4.47 15.53
N LEU A 753 -33.96 -4.58 14.78
CA LEU A 753 -34.13 -3.85 13.51
C LEU A 753 -34.09 -2.32 13.69
N LEU A 754 -34.75 -1.81 14.73
CA LEU A 754 -34.76 -0.38 15.10
C LEU A 754 -33.38 0.11 15.60
N TRP A 755 -32.53 -0.78 16.12
CA TRP A 755 -31.14 -0.44 16.43
C TRP A 755 -30.29 -0.28 15.16
N LEU A 756 -30.61 -1.03 14.11
CA LEU A 756 -29.83 -1.08 12.86
C LEU A 756 -30.16 0.00 11.85
N SER A 757 -31.40 0.50 11.88
CA SER A 757 -32.02 1.37 10.88
C SER A 757 -32.76 2.52 11.54
N ASP A 758 -33.01 3.59 10.78
CA ASP A 758 -33.78 4.74 11.26
C ASP A 758 -35.24 4.34 11.54
N ALA A 759 -35.71 4.65 12.75
CA ALA A 759 -37.06 4.32 13.21
C ALA A 759 -38.17 4.95 12.36
N ASP A 760 -37.96 6.14 11.79
CA ASP A 760 -38.92 6.79 10.91
C ASP A 760 -39.06 6.05 9.58
N ILE A 761 -37.95 5.55 9.03
CA ILE A 761 -37.96 4.78 7.78
C ILE A 761 -38.62 3.43 8.02
N VAL A 762 -38.29 2.74 9.12
CA VAL A 762 -38.92 1.45 9.47
C VAL A 762 -40.44 1.62 9.68
N PHE A 763 -40.88 2.71 10.31
CA PHE A 763 -42.32 2.98 10.47
C PHE A 763 -43.02 3.26 9.14
N LYS A 764 -42.42 4.05 8.25
CA LYS A 764 -42.94 4.31 6.90
C LYS A 764 -43.08 3.03 6.08
N GLU A 765 -42.06 2.18 6.11
CA GLU A 765 -42.09 0.88 5.43
C GLU A 765 -43.12 -0.08 6.04
N ALA A 766 -43.32 -0.05 7.36
CA ALA A 766 -44.37 -0.81 8.02
C ALA A 766 -45.78 -0.36 7.61
N LEU A 767 -46.01 0.95 7.45
CA LEU A 767 -47.26 1.48 6.89
C LEU A 767 -47.45 1.04 5.43
N GLY A 768 -46.37 1.00 4.64
CA GLY A 768 -46.39 0.54 3.25
C GLY A 768 -46.70 -0.95 3.06
N LEU A 769 -46.70 -1.75 4.13
CA LEU A 769 -47.20 -3.14 4.13
C LEU A 769 -48.72 -3.24 4.34
N TYR A 770 -49.39 -2.09 4.54
CA TYR A 770 -50.82 -1.97 4.81
C TYR A 770 -51.32 -2.75 6.04
N ASP A 771 -50.41 -3.11 6.96
CA ASP A 771 -50.72 -3.78 8.22
C ASP A 771 -50.63 -2.79 9.39
N LEU A 772 -51.78 -2.23 9.77
CA LEU A 772 -51.89 -1.23 10.83
C LEU A 772 -51.43 -1.76 12.20
N HIS A 773 -51.55 -3.06 12.46
CA HIS A 773 -51.15 -3.68 13.72
C HIS A 773 -49.63 -3.81 13.81
N LEU A 774 -48.97 -4.15 12.70
CA LEU A 774 -47.51 -4.13 12.60
C LEU A 774 -46.97 -2.70 12.75
N ALA A 775 -47.58 -1.73 12.06
CA ALA A 775 -47.20 -0.32 12.16
C ALA A 775 -47.35 0.24 13.60
N ALA A 776 -48.42 -0.14 14.31
CA ALA A 776 -48.61 0.22 15.73
C ALA A 776 -47.50 -0.33 16.64
N MET A 777 -47.09 -1.58 16.40
CA MET A 777 -46.01 -2.22 17.14
C MET A 777 -44.67 -1.51 16.88
N VAL A 778 -44.36 -1.20 15.61
CA VAL A 778 -43.16 -0.41 15.25
C VAL A 778 -43.18 0.96 15.93
N ALA A 779 -44.29 1.70 15.84
CA ALA A 779 -44.40 3.05 16.43
C ALA A 779 -44.19 3.06 17.95
N SER A 780 -44.75 2.06 18.63
CA SER A 780 -44.64 1.90 20.09
C SER A 780 -43.19 1.65 20.52
N HIS A 781 -42.47 0.77 19.82
CA HIS A 781 -41.06 0.48 20.11
C HIS A 781 -40.10 1.55 19.59
N ALA A 782 -40.49 2.31 18.57
CA ALA A 782 -39.76 3.48 18.05
C ALA A 782 -39.89 4.73 18.94
N GLN A 783 -40.65 4.66 20.06
CA GLN A 783 -40.91 5.78 20.97
C GLN A 783 -41.50 7.02 20.27
N ARG A 784 -42.29 6.83 19.20
CA ARG A 784 -43.05 7.94 18.60
C ARG A 784 -44.12 8.43 19.57
N ASP A 785 -44.49 9.71 19.51
CA ASP A 785 -45.52 10.26 20.38
C ASP A 785 -46.86 9.53 20.13
N PRO A 786 -47.45 8.85 21.13
CA PRO A 786 -48.76 8.22 21.02
C PRO A 786 -49.86 9.17 20.54
N LYS A 787 -49.73 10.47 20.80
CA LYS A 787 -50.67 11.49 20.34
C LYS A 787 -50.62 11.73 18.84
N GLU A 788 -49.54 11.35 18.16
CA GLU A 788 -49.39 11.52 16.71
C GLU A 788 -49.81 10.26 15.95
N PHE A 789 -49.32 9.08 16.35
CA PHE A 789 -49.55 7.86 15.56
C PHE A 789 -50.88 7.15 15.89
N ILE A 790 -51.42 7.26 17.11
CA ILE A 790 -52.69 6.60 17.45
C ILE A 790 -53.89 7.23 16.71
N PRO A 791 -54.05 8.57 16.67
CA PRO A 791 -55.13 9.18 15.88
C PRO A 791 -55.02 8.85 14.40
N LEU A 792 -53.79 8.84 13.87
CA LEU A 792 -53.51 8.46 12.49
C LEU A 792 -53.98 7.03 12.17
N LEU A 793 -53.60 6.05 12.99
CA LEU A 793 -53.98 4.65 12.74
C LEU A 793 -55.50 4.44 12.84
N LYS A 794 -56.18 5.15 13.75
CA LYS A 794 -57.64 5.13 13.85
C LYS A 794 -58.32 5.75 12.62
N GLU A 795 -57.81 6.89 12.15
CA GLU A 795 -58.29 7.55 10.94
C GLU A 795 -58.19 6.61 9.73
N LEU A 796 -57.09 5.86 9.62
CA LEU A 796 -56.87 4.88 8.55
C LEU A 796 -57.75 3.63 8.68
N GLU A 797 -58.00 3.16 9.90
CA GLU A 797 -58.87 2.00 10.18
C GLU A 797 -60.35 2.26 9.84
N GLU A 798 -60.80 3.51 9.94
CA GLU A 798 -62.17 3.92 9.61
C GLU A 798 -62.41 4.06 8.09
N MET A 799 -61.37 4.11 7.26
CA MET A 799 -61.48 4.29 5.81
C MET A 799 -61.74 2.97 5.04
N PRO A 800 -62.45 3.01 3.90
CA PRO A 800 -62.50 1.89 2.96
C PRO A 800 -61.10 1.45 2.48
N PRO A 801 -60.85 0.16 2.19
CA PRO A 801 -59.51 -0.36 1.93
C PRO A 801 -58.72 0.37 0.83
N HIS A 802 -59.37 0.72 -0.29
CA HIS A 802 -58.74 1.43 -1.39
C HIS A 802 -58.42 2.90 -1.05
N LEU A 803 -59.24 3.56 -0.24
CA LEU A 803 -58.99 4.92 0.26
C LEU A 803 -57.93 4.94 1.36
N MET A 804 -57.90 3.92 2.22
CA MET A 804 -56.84 3.73 3.21
C MET A 804 -55.48 3.57 2.52
N GLN A 805 -55.37 2.67 1.54
CA GLN A 805 -54.14 2.44 0.77
C GLN A 805 -53.71 3.70 0.01
N TYR A 806 -54.66 4.41 -0.62
CA TYR A 806 -54.42 5.72 -1.23
C TYR A 806 -53.84 6.73 -0.23
N SER A 807 -54.49 6.92 0.92
CA SER A 807 -54.05 7.87 1.95
C SER A 807 -52.67 7.53 2.50
N ILE A 808 -52.37 6.25 2.69
CA ILE A 808 -51.04 5.77 3.08
C ILE A 808 -50.01 6.08 1.98
N ASP A 809 -50.29 5.71 0.73
CA ASP A 809 -49.36 5.88 -0.38
C ASP A 809 -49.05 7.35 -0.68
N VAL A 810 -50.04 8.25 -0.59
CA VAL A 810 -49.83 9.70 -0.69
C VAL A 810 -48.92 10.20 0.42
N ARG A 811 -49.12 9.75 1.67
CA ARG A 811 -48.26 10.11 2.81
C ARG A 811 -46.84 9.57 2.67
N LEU A 812 -46.66 8.42 2.01
CA LEU A 812 -45.36 7.81 1.73
C LEU A 812 -44.67 8.40 0.48
N GLY A 813 -45.39 9.18 -0.33
CA GLY A 813 -44.90 9.71 -1.61
C GLY A 813 -44.91 8.67 -2.75
N HIS A 814 -45.61 7.54 -2.58
CA HIS A 814 -45.79 6.51 -3.61
C HIS A 814 -46.97 6.88 -4.53
N TYR A 815 -46.84 7.97 -5.28
CA TYR A 815 -47.96 8.54 -6.04
C TYR A 815 -48.48 7.64 -7.17
N GLU A 816 -47.63 6.75 -7.72
CA GLU A 816 -48.05 5.78 -8.73
C GLU A 816 -49.04 4.74 -8.17
N SER A 817 -48.74 4.14 -7.01
CA SER A 817 -49.64 3.19 -6.35
C SER A 817 -50.85 3.92 -5.76
N ALA A 818 -50.67 5.15 -5.27
CA ALA A 818 -51.78 6.00 -4.84
C ALA A 818 -52.81 6.21 -5.98
N LEU A 819 -52.36 6.53 -7.19
CA LEU A 819 -53.24 6.70 -8.35
C LEU A 819 -53.96 5.40 -8.71
N GLN A 820 -53.26 4.26 -8.66
CA GLN A 820 -53.87 2.94 -8.92
C GLN A 820 -54.94 2.59 -7.88
N ASN A 821 -54.67 2.83 -6.60
CA ASN A 821 -55.60 2.57 -5.50
C ASN A 821 -56.81 3.52 -5.54
N LEU A 822 -56.60 4.80 -5.86
CA LEU A 822 -57.67 5.77 -6.00
C LEU A 822 -58.59 5.48 -7.20
N ALA A 823 -58.01 5.02 -8.32
CA ALA A 823 -58.75 4.65 -9.52
C ALA A 823 -59.68 3.45 -9.34
N GLN A 824 -59.42 2.57 -8.36
CA GLN A 824 -60.33 1.47 -8.00
C GLN A 824 -61.67 1.97 -7.44
N GLY A 825 -61.73 3.21 -6.94
CA GLY A 825 -62.96 3.85 -6.43
C GLY A 825 -63.96 4.30 -7.51
N GLY A 826 -63.65 4.11 -8.80
CA GLY A 826 -64.55 4.38 -9.91
C GLY A 826 -64.74 5.88 -10.21
N GLU A 827 -65.87 6.24 -10.85
CA GLU A 827 -66.14 7.60 -11.35
C GLU A 827 -66.21 8.67 -10.24
N ALA A 828 -66.57 8.29 -9.01
CA ALA A 828 -66.69 9.20 -7.88
C ALA A 828 -65.35 9.89 -7.53
N ASN A 829 -64.22 9.19 -7.74
CA ASN A 829 -62.89 9.67 -7.37
C ASN A 829 -62.10 10.22 -8.56
N PHE A 830 -62.69 10.28 -9.77
CA PHE A 830 -61.97 10.70 -10.97
C PHE A 830 -61.43 12.13 -10.88
N ASN A 831 -62.19 13.06 -10.29
CA ASN A 831 -61.74 14.44 -10.13
C ASN A 831 -60.50 14.52 -9.23
N GLU A 832 -60.43 13.71 -8.17
CA GLU A 832 -59.25 13.63 -7.30
C GLU A 832 -58.07 12.97 -8.03
N CYS A 833 -58.29 11.93 -8.84
CA CYS A 833 -57.26 11.37 -9.72
C CYS A 833 -56.69 12.41 -10.68
N LEU A 834 -57.56 13.23 -11.30
CA LEU A 834 -57.15 14.27 -12.24
C LEU A 834 -56.32 15.34 -11.54
N GLN A 835 -56.75 15.78 -10.35
CA GLN A 835 -56.00 16.75 -9.54
C GLN A 835 -54.63 16.20 -9.13
N LEU A 836 -54.55 14.93 -8.71
CA LEU A 836 -53.29 14.28 -8.34
C LEU A 836 -52.32 14.19 -9.52
N MET A 837 -52.81 13.96 -10.74
CA MET A 837 -51.99 14.01 -11.96
C MET A 837 -51.53 15.43 -12.30
N MET A 838 -52.38 16.44 -12.09
CA MET A 838 -52.01 17.85 -12.31
C MET A 838 -50.92 18.31 -11.35
N ASP A 839 -51.00 17.90 -10.08
CA ASP A 839 -49.99 18.21 -9.06
C ASP A 839 -48.68 17.44 -9.31
N HIS A 840 -48.76 16.22 -9.87
CA HIS A 840 -47.63 15.34 -10.16
C HIS A 840 -47.61 14.88 -11.62
N ALA A 841 -47.03 15.72 -12.49
CA ALA A 841 -47.08 15.53 -13.93
C ALA A 841 -46.42 14.23 -14.46
N GLU A 842 -45.55 13.59 -13.67
CA GLU A 842 -44.94 12.30 -14.02
C GLU A 842 -45.96 11.15 -14.10
N LEU A 843 -47.16 11.36 -13.54
CA LEU A 843 -48.22 10.35 -13.46
C LEU A 843 -49.15 10.33 -14.68
N PHE A 844 -49.12 11.34 -15.55
CA PHE A 844 -50.01 11.38 -16.72
C PHE A 844 -49.88 10.16 -17.65
N PRO A 845 -48.67 9.62 -17.95
CA PRO A 845 -48.54 8.38 -18.71
C PRO A 845 -49.28 7.19 -18.07
N LEU A 846 -49.15 7.04 -16.74
CA LEU A 846 -49.84 6.00 -15.97
C LEU A 846 -51.35 6.24 -15.95
N GLY A 847 -51.80 7.47 -15.75
CA GLY A 847 -53.21 7.85 -15.80
C GLY A 847 -53.86 7.61 -17.16
N LEU A 848 -53.15 7.92 -18.26
CA LEU A 848 -53.60 7.60 -19.62
C LEU A 848 -53.69 6.09 -19.88
N HIS A 849 -52.88 5.29 -19.19
CA HIS A 849 -52.99 3.83 -19.23
C HIS A 849 -54.21 3.33 -18.44
N ILE A 850 -54.41 3.83 -17.22
CA ILE A 850 -55.53 3.46 -16.34
C ILE A 850 -56.88 3.82 -16.97
N PHE A 851 -57.03 5.04 -17.52
CA PHE A 851 -58.29 5.51 -18.11
C PHE A 851 -58.46 5.19 -19.60
N ARG A 852 -57.71 4.22 -20.15
CA ARG A 852 -57.66 3.94 -21.60
C ARG A 852 -59.04 3.72 -22.24
N GLU A 853 -59.94 3.02 -21.56
CA GLU A 853 -61.28 2.67 -22.05
C GLU A 853 -62.41 3.52 -21.42
N SER A 854 -62.04 4.55 -20.64
CA SER A 854 -63.00 5.42 -19.96
C SER A 854 -63.31 6.68 -20.76
N LYS A 855 -64.53 7.21 -20.60
CA LYS A 855 -64.92 8.55 -21.09
C LYS A 855 -64.02 9.66 -20.53
N ASN A 856 -63.36 9.38 -19.42
CA ASN A 856 -62.49 10.29 -18.70
C ASN A 856 -61.09 10.44 -19.33
N ARG A 857 -60.76 9.68 -20.38
CA ARG A 857 -59.49 9.81 -21.11
C ARG A 857 -59.30 11.20 -21.74
N LEU A 858 -60.37 11.77 -22.29
CA LEU A 858 -60.32 13.04 -23.02
C LEU A 858 -59.93 14.23 -22.10
N PRO A 859 -60.54 14.41 -20.91
CA PRO A 859 -60.09 15.38 -19.91
C PRO A 859 -58.61 15.22 -19.51
N VAL A 860 -58.13 13.98 -19.35
CA VAL A 860 -56.72 13.71 -18.97
C VAL A 860 -55.76 14.13 -20.10
N LEU A 861 -56.11 13.87 -21.36
CA LEU A 861 -55.34 14.30 -22.53
C LEU A 861 -55.29 15.83 -22.65
N GLU A 862 -56.41 16.50 -22.38
CA GLU A 862 -56.46 17.97 -22.39
C GLU A 862 -55.58 18.57 -21.29
N ALA A 863 -55.67 18.07 -20.05
CA ALA A 863 -54.83 18.50 -18.94
C ALA A 863 -53.33 18.20 -19.19
N TRP A 864 -53.02 17.09 -19.86
CA TRP A 864 -51.65 16.79 -20.28
C TRP A 864 -51.14 17.78 -21.33
N GLY A 865 -51.98 18.13 -22.31
CA GLY A 865 -51.68 19.17 -23.29
C GLY A 865 -51.41 20.53 -22.62
N ASP A 866 -52.23 20.91 -21.64
CA ASP A 866 -52.05 22.15 -20.87
C ASP A 866 -50.71 22.16 -20.11
N HIS A 867 -50.31 21.02 -19.53
CA HIS A 867 -49.02 20.88 -18.87
C HIS A 867 -47.83 20.97 -19.85
N LEU A 868 -47.91 20.29 -21.00
CA LEU A 868 -46.87 20.33 -22.03
C LEU A 868 -46.70 21.74 -22.63
N MET A 869 -47.80 22.48 -22.77
CA MET A 869 -47.79 23.87 -23.20
C MET A 869 -47.01 24.77 -22.22
N GLN A 870 -47.16 24.54 -20.90
CA GLN A 870 -46.39 25.26 -19.87
C GLN A 870 -44.89 24.92 -19.89
N GLN A 871 -44.52 23.71 -20.32
CA GLN A 871 -43.11 23.31 -20.48
C GLN A 871 -42.47 23.76 -21.81
N GLU A 872 -43.16 24.58 -22.61
CA GLU A 872 -42.72 25.03 -23.95
C GLU A 872 -42.51 23.86 -24.94
N LYS A 873 -43.14 22.69 -24.70
CA LYS A 873 -43.15 21.55 -25.63
C LYS A 873 -44.33 21.66 -26.58
N PHE A 874 -44.28 22.66 -27.45
CA PHE A 874 -45.41 23.09 -28.27
C PHE A 874 -45.95 22.00 -29.23
N GLU A 875 -45.07 21.19 -29.83
CA GLU A 875 -45.45 20.11 -30.74
C GLU A 875 -46.20 18.98 -30.03
N ASP A 876 -45.67 18.52 -28.89
CA ASP A 876 -46.30 17.48 -28.07
C ASP A 876 -47.63 17.96 -27.47
N ALA A 877 -47.70 19.22 -27.04
CA ALA A 877 -48.94 19.84 -26.56
C ALA A 877 -50.00 19.87 -27.67
N ALA A 878 -49.62 20.28 -28.88
CA ALA A 878 -50.51 20.31 -30.02
C ALA A 878 -51.00 18.90 -30.40
N ALA A 879 -50.14 17.88 -30.32
CA ALA A 879 -50.51 16.49 -30.55
C ALA A 879 -51.50 15.97 -29.48
N ALA A 880 -51.32 16.33 -28.21
CA ALA A 880 -52.24 16.02 -27.12
C ALA A 880 -53.62 16.66 -27.34
N TYR A 881 -53.67 17.95 -27.71
CA TYR A 881 -54.91 18.65 -28.04
C TYR A 881 -55.61 18.11 -29.29
N CYS A 882 -54.85 17.72 -30.31
CA CYS A 882 -55.41 17.03 -31.48
C CYS A 882 -56.07 15.70 -31.08
N SER A 883 -55.46 14.97 -30.14
CA SER A 883 -55.96 13.69 -29.66
C SER A 883 -57.28 13.80 -28.87
N CYS A 884 -57.54 14.94 -28.24
CA CYS A 884 -58.83 15.25 -27.62
C CYS A 884 -59.78 16.09 -28.50
N ASN A 885 -59.44 16.28 -29.77
CA ASN A 885 -60.21 17.08 -30.75
C ASN A 885 -60.40 18.56 -30.37
N ASN A 886 -59.52 19.12 -29.52
CA ASN A 886 -59.49 20.54 -29.21
C ASN A 886 -58.60 21.31 -30.20
N LEU A 887 -59.14 21.54 -31.41
CA LEU A 887 -58.39 22.13 -32.52
C LEU A 887 -57.94 23.57 -32.27
N GLN A 888 -58.67 24.34 -31.45
CA GLN A 888 -58.32 25.72 -31.11
C GLN A 888 -57.04 25.78 -30.27
N LYS A 889 -56.95 24.98 -29.20
CA LYS A 889 -55.73 24.88 -28.38
C LYS A 889 -54.55 24.33 -29.20
N ALA A 890 -54.80 23.32 -30.05
CA ALA A 890 -53.76 22.78 -30.94
C ALA A 890 -53.18 23.84 -31.91
N LEU A 891 -54.04 24.67 -32.50
CA LEU A 891 -53.62 25.77 -33.38
C LEU A 891 -52.78 26.79 -32.61
N GLY A 892 -53.23 27.18 -31.40
CA GLY A 892 -52.48 28.07 -30.52
C GLY A 892 -51.10 27.53 -30.14
N SER A 893 -50.98 26.23 -29.84
CA SER A 893 -49.70 25.59 -29.53
C SER A 893 -48.76 25.58 -30.73
N TYR A 894 -49.22 25.19 -31.92
CA TYR A 894 -48.37 25.23 -33.12
C TYR A 894 -47.91 26.65 -33.47
N ARG A 895 -48.77 27.66 -33.29
CA ARG A 895 -48.42 29.08 -33.53
C ARG A 895 -47.37 29.57 -32.53
N ALA A 896 -47.53 29.25 -31.24
CA ALA A 896 -46.54 29.59 -30.20
C ALA A 896 -45.16 28.96 -30.45
N GLY A 897 -45.11 27.76 -31.06
CA GLY A 897 -43.87 27.10 -31.42
C GLY A 897 -43.25 27.51 -32.76
N GLY A 898 -43.85 28.44 -33.52
CA GLY A 898 -43.40 28.80 -34.88
C GLY A 898 -43.54 27.66 -35.91
N LEU A 899 -44.33 26.62 -35.61
CA LEU A 899 -44.51 25.44 -36.44
C LEU A 899 -45.61 25.67 -37.49
N TRP A 900 -45.29 26.50 -38.49
CA TRP A 900 -46.27 27.01 -39.45
C TRP A 900 -47.03 25.92 -40.23
N ARG A 901 -46.37 24.79 -40.54
CA ARG A 901 -47.02 23.64 -41.20
C ARG A 901 -48.13 23.06 -40.34
N GLY A 902 -47.91 22.98 -39.02
CA GLY A 902 -48.91 22.55 -38.06
C GLY A 902 -50.09 23.52 -38.00
N VAL A 903 -49.82 24.83 -37.94
CA VAL A 903 -50.85 25.88 -37.96
C VAL A 903 -51.74 25.77 -39.21
N MET A 904 -51.13 25.68 -40.40
CA MET A 904 -51.85 25.57 -41.67
C MET A 904 -52.60 24.24 -41.81
N THR A 905 -52.09 23.16 -41.22
CA THR A 905 -52.77 21.87 -41.20
C THR A 905 -54.02 21.91 -40.32
N ILE A 906 -53.95 22.53 -39.14
CA ILE A 906 -55.10 22.67 -38.24
C ILE A 906 -56.12 23.66 -38.79
N ALA A 907 -55.68 24.77 -39.39
CA ALA A 907 -56.52 25.68 -40.16
C ALA A 907 -57.37 24.94 -41.22
N GLY A 908 -56.77 23.95 -41.89
CA GLY A 908 -57.43 23.05 -42.85
C GLY A 908 -58.52 22.21 -42.22
N ARG A 909 -58.22 21.60 -41.08
CA ARG A 909 -59.19 20.80 -40.33
C ARG A 909 -60.33 21.64 -39.74
N MET A 910 -60.09 22.92 -39.51
CA MET A 910 -61.10 23.88 -39.05
C MET A 910 -61.97 24.44 -40.20
N ASN A 911 -61.71 24.06 -41.46
CA ASN A 911 -62.44 24.54 -42.65
C ASN A 911 -62.49 26.09 -42.75
N LEU A 912 -61.38 26.78 -42.46
CA LEU A 912 -61.30 28.23 -42.60
C LEU A 912 -61.55 28.67 -44.06
N SER A 913 -62.21 29.82 -44.23
CA SER A 913 -62.46 30.41 -45.55
C SER A 913 -61.15 30.84 -46.24
N ARG A 914 -61.17 31.03 -47.56
CA ARG A 914 -59.97 31.44 -48.33
C ARG A 914 -59.41 32.80 -47.89
N GLU A 915 -60.26 33.69 -47.39
CA GLU A 915 -59.89 35.02 -46.86
C GLU A 915 -59.23 34.91 -45.47
N GLU A 916 -59.78 34.07 -44.58
CA GLU A 916 -59.17 33.76 -43.29
C GLU A 916 -57.85 33.00 -43.45
N TRP A 917 -57.73 32.19 -44.51
CA TRP A 917 -56.53 31.44 -44.81
C TRP A 917 -55.36 32.33 -45.25
N THR A 918 -55.65 33.30 -46.10
CA THR A 918 -54.66 34.24 -46.63
C THR A 918 -54.26 35.28 -45.59
N SER A 919 -55.19 35.73 -44.75
CA SER A 919 -54.86 36.58 -43.58
C SER A 919 -54.02 35.85 -42.55
N LEU A 920 -54.37 34.60 -42.19
CA LEU A 920 -53.55 33.78 -41.29
C LEU A 920 -52.14 33.53 -41.85
N ALA A 921 -52.01 33.30 -43.16
CA ALA A 921 -50.70 33.15 -43.81
C ALA A 921 -49.85 34.44 -43.71
N SER A 922 -50.49 35.60 -43.90
CA SER A 922 -49.83 36.91 -43.79
C SER A 922 -49.32 37.17 -42.38
N ASP A 923 -50.20 37.02 -41.37
CA ASP A 923 -49.85 37.20 -39.97
C ASP A 923 -48.70 36.27 -39.56
N LEU A 924 -48.78 35.00 -39.99
CA LEU A 924 -47.77 33.99 -39.69
C LEU A 924 -46.43 34.31 -40.37
N GLY A 925 -46.46 34.84 -41.59
CA GLY A 925 -45.26 35.29 -42.30
C GLY A 925 -44.52 36.40 -41.55
N GLU A 926 -45.25 37.40 -41.07
CA GLU A 926 -44.70 38.50 -40.26
C GLU A 926 -44.18 38.00 -38.90
N GLU A 927 -44.91 37.11 -38.23
CA GLU A 927 -44.50 36.50 -36.97
C GLU A 927 -43.22 35.67 -37.11
N LEU A 928 -43.12 34.84 -38.16
CA LEU A 928 -41.91 34.04 -38.42
C LEU A 928 -40.71 34.94 -38.75
N GLN A 929 -40.91 36.03 -39.49
CA GLN A 929 -39.85 36.99 -39.76
C GLN A 929 -39.40 37.69 -38.47
N ALA A 930 -40.33 38.11 -37.62
CA ALA A 930 -40.02 38.70 -36.31
C ALA A 930 -39.30 37.70 -35.37
N MET A 931 -39.57 36.40 -35.49
CA MET A 931 -38.88 35.33 -34.79
C MET A 931 -37.48 34.99 -35.36
N GLY A 932 -37.06 35.64 -36.44
CA GLY A 932 -35.76 35.40 -37.08
C GLY A 932 -35.71 34.13 -37.94
N MET A 933 -36.86 33.71 -38.47
CA MET A 933 -37.02 32.53 -39.35
C MET A 933 -37.44 32.96 -40.78
N PRO A 934 -36.58 33.71 -41.51
CA PRO A 934 -36.93 34.25 -42.83
C PRO A 934 -37.09 33.19 -43.93
N ALA A 935 -36.43 32.01 -43.80
CA ALA A 935 -36.60 30.91 -44.76
C ALA A 935 -38.02 30.33 -44.70
N GLU A 936 -38.55 30.13 -43.49
CA GLU A 936 -39.90 29.65 -43.27
C GLU A 936 -40.95 30.69 -43.65
N ALA A 937 -40.70 31.96 -43.35
CA ALA A 937 -41.53 33.07 -43.82
C ALA A 937 -41.58 33.14 -45.35
N ALA A 938 -40.44 32.90 -46.03
CA ALA A 938 -40.38 32.84 -47.48
C ALA A 938 -41.24 31.70 -48.04
N CYS A 939 -41.21 30.52 -47.41
CA CYS A 939 -42.08 29.40 -47.83
C CYS A 939 -43.56 29.77 -47.70
N VAL A 940 -43.97 30.39 -46.60
CA VAL A 940 -45.36 30.83 -46.41
C VAL A 940 -45.75 31.88 -47.47
N ALA A 941 -44.87 32.84 -47.75
CA ALA A 941 -45.08 33.86 -48.78
C ALA A 941 -45.20 33.28 -50.20
N LEU A 942 -44.38 32.28 -50.54
CA LEU A 942 -44.40 31.66 -51.87
C LEU A 942 -45.57 30.68 -52.06
N GLU A 943 -45.84 29.83 -51.06
CA GLU A 943 -46.82 28.74 -51.18
C GLU A 943 -48.26 29.22 -50.96
N TYR A 944 -48.50 30.20 -50.07
CA TYR A 944 -49.85 30.60 -49.67
C TYR A 944 -50.22 32.03 -50.08
N ILE A 945 -49.26 32.96 -50.08
CA ILE A 945 -49.49 34.37 -50.48
C ILE A 945 -49.20 34.58 -51.98
N HIS A 946 -48.38 33.71 -52.57
CA HIS A 946 -47.88 33.79 -53.94
C HIS A 946 -47.10 35.09 -54.27
N ASP A 947 -46.44 35.67 -53.26
CA ASP A 947 -45.56 36.83 -53.43
C ASP A 947 -44.10 36.39 -53.67
N VAL A 948 -43.72 36.37 -54.95
CA VAL A 948 -42.38 35.95 -55.39
C VAL A 948 -41.32 36.99 -55.03
N ASP A 949 -41.63 38.28 -55.11
CA ASP A 949 -40.65 39.35 -54.83
C ASP A 949 -40.28 39.38 -53.35
N SER A 950 -41.27 39.29 -52.46
CA SER A 950 -41.02 39.20 -51.01
C SER A 950 -40.40 37.86 -50.63
N GLY A 951 -40.82 36.75 -51.25
CA GLY A 951 -40.24 35.43 -51.03
C GLY A 951 -38.75 35.36 -51.39
N VAL A 952 -38.34 35.91 -52.53
CA VAL A 952 -36.92 35.96 -52.93
C VAL A 952 -36.10 36.84 -51.98
N ARG A 953 -36.61 38.00 -51.53
CA ARG A 953 -35.93 38.84 -50.54
C ARG A 953 -35.72 38.12 -49.21
N LEU A 954 -36.75 37.42 -48.72
CA LEU A 954 -36.67 36.64 -47.48
C LEU A 954 -35.70 35.45 -47.61
N LEU A 955 -35.63 34.80 -48.78
CA LEU A 955 -34.61 33.76 -49.04
C LEU A 955 -33.18 34.32 -49.06
N LEU A 956 -32.99 35.53 -49.58
CA LEU A 956 -31.69 36.23 -49.53
C LEU A 956 -31.31 36.62 -48.10
N GLU A 957 -32.27 37.12 -47.31
CA GLU A 957 -32.08 37.39 -45.87
C GLU A 957 -31.73 36.11 -45.11
N ALA A 958 -32.34 34.98 -45.47
CA ALA A 958 -32.03 33.65 -44.95
C ALA A 958 -30.71 33.04 -45.45
N ARG A 959 -30.01 33.70 -46.39
CA ARG A 959 -28.81 33.20 -47.08
C ARG A 959 -29.03 31.87 -47.83
N GLU A 960 -30.25 31.61 -48.28
CA GLU A 960 -30.61 30.44 -49.10
C GLU A 960 -30.41 30.73 -50.60
N TRP A 961 -29.15 30.98 -50.98
CA TRP A 961 -28.77 31.48 -52.31
C TRP A 961 -29.26 30.62 -53.49
N MET A 962 -29.07 29.30 -53.37
CA MET A 962 -29.48 28.35 -54.42
C MET A 962 -31.01 28.29 -54.57
N GLU A 963 -31.75 28.45 -53.48
CA GLU A 963 -33.20 28.43 -53.50
C GLU A 963 -33.77 29.73 -54.06
N ALA A 964 -33.15 30.89 -53.75
CA ALA A 964 -33.49 32.16 -54.39
C ALA A 964 -33.29 32.11 -55.91
N VAL A 965 -32.19 31.52 -56.39
CA VAL A 965 -31.92 31.32 -57.83
C VAL A 965 -32.95 30.37 -58.46
N ARG A 966 -33.25 29.25 -57.79
CA ARG A 966 -34.23 28.26 -58.26
C ARG A 966 -35.63 28.84 -58.35
N VAL A 967 -36.09 29.56 -57.32
CA VAL A 967 -37.41 30.20 -57.26
C VAL A 967 -37.53 31.28 -58.34
N SER A 968 -36.52 32.14 -58.50
CA SER A 968 -36.52 33.16 -59.54
C SER A 968 -36.60 32.54 -60.95
N SER A 969 -35.88 31.43 -61.16
CA SER A 969 -35.94 30.67 -62.43
C SER A 969 -37.29 29.96 -62.63
N LEU A 970 -37.86 29.38 -61.56
CA LEU A 970 -39.15 28.67 -61.58
C LEU A 970 -40.30 29.59 -62.00
N TYR A 971 -40.29 30.84 -61.52
CA TYR A 971 -41.31 31.85 -61.84
C TYR A 971 -40.94 32.74 -63.03
N ALA A 972 -39.87 32.40 -63.79
CA ALA A 972 -39.38 33.14 -64.94
C ALA A 972 -39.10 34.64 -64.66
N ARG A 973 -38.62 34.96 -63.46
CA ARG A 973 -38.22 36.31 -63.00
C ARG A 973 -36.70 36.48 -63.06
N GLU A 974 -36.14 36.45 -64.28
CA GLU A 974 -34.71 36.66 -64.50
C GLU A 974 -34.24 38.09 -64.17
N ASP A 975 -35.17 39.04 -64.11
CA ASP A 975 -34.94 40.40 -63.62
C ASP A 975 -34.38 40.40 -62.18
N LEU A 976 -34.84 39.50 -61.33
CA LEU A 976 -34.38 39.38 -59.94
C LEU A 976 -32.99 38.73 -59.84
N LEU A 977 -32.62 37.86 -60.79
CA LEU A 977 -31.31 37.21 -60.84
C LEU A 977 -30.18 38.23 -61.05
N SER A 978 -30.36 39.13 -62.03
CA SER A 978 -29.35 40.12 -62.40
C SER A 978 -29.35 41.36 -61.51
N SER A 979 -30.52 41.79 -61.02
CA SER A 979 -30.62 43.04 -60.24
C SER A 979 -30.46 42.89 -58.74
N LEU A 980 -30.93 41.78 -58.16
CA LEU A 980 -31.04 41.61 -56.70
C LEU A 980 -30.13 40.50 -56.17
N ILE A 981 -30.14 39.33 -56.81
CA ILE A 981 -29.38 38.17 -56.33
C ILE A 981 -27.87 38.38 -56.56
N GLU A 982 -27.49 38.89 -57.74
CA GLU A 982 -26.09 39.19 -58.07
C GLU A 982 -25.48 40.24 -57.12
N SER A 983 -26.18 41.35 -56.88
CA SER A 983 -25.71 42.41 -55.97
C SER A 983 -25.57 41.89 -54.53
N ALA A 984 -26.58 41.16 -54.04
CA ALA A 984 -26.57 40.61 -52.69
C ALA A 984 -25.47 39.53 -52.51
N ALA A 985 -25.21 38.72 -53.52
CA ALA A 985 -24.16 37.70 -53.48
C ALA A 985 -22.75 38.33 -53.42
N LEU A 986 -22.51 39.39 -54.20
CA LEU A 986 -21.24 40.12 -54.19
C LEU A 986 -21.01 40.87 -52.87
N GLU A 987 -22.03 41.53 -52.33
CA GLU A 987 -21.95 42.19 -51.01
C GLU A 987 -21.65 41.17 -49.90
N CYS A 988 -22.35 40.03 -49.89
CA CYS A 988 -22.09 38.94 -48.93
C CYS A 988 -20.66 38.38 -49.07
N ALA A 989 -20.19 38.17 -50.31
CA ALA A 989 -18.83 37.71 -50.56
C ALA A 989 -17.78 38.68 -50.00
N SER A 990 -17.96 39.99 -50.19
CA SER A 990 -17.06 41.00 -49.65
C SER A 990 -17.02 41.00 -48.12
N ALA A 991 -18.19 40.93 -47.47
CA ALA A 991 -18.30 40.87 -46.01
C ALA A 991 -17.62 39.61 -45.43
N LEU A 992 -17.75 38.45 -46.09
CA LEU A 992 -17.11 37.21 -45.68
C LEU A 992 -15.57 37.28 -45.82
N ILE A 993 -15.06 37.91 -46.87
CA ILE A 993 -13.62 38.12 -47.03
C ILE A 993 -13.08 38.98 -45.88
N GLU A 994 -13.76 40.06 -45.53
CA GLU A 994 -13.40 40.91 -44.38
C GLU A 994 -13.47 40.12 -43.06
N GLU A 995 -14.52 39.33 -42.83
CA GLU A 995 -14.67 38.51 -41.63
C GLU A 995 -13.53 37.48 -41.48
N PHE A 996 -13.17 36.77 -42.55
CA PHE A 996 -12.10 35.76 -42.51
C PHE A 996 -10.71 36.38 -42.37
N THR A 997 -10.46 37.52 -43.01
CA THR A 997 -9.17 38.23 -42.87
C THR A 997 -8.99 38.80 -41.47
N GLU A 998 -10.02 39.43 -40.89
CA GLU A 998 -9.97 39.86 -39.49
C GLU A 998 -9.85 38.70 -38.51
N GLY A 999 -10.56 37.59 -38.77
CA GLY A 999 -10.48 36.38 -37.96
C GLY A 999 -9.06 35.83 -37.93
N LEU A 1000 -8.41 35.78 -39.09
CA LEU A 1000 -7.04 35.32 -39.27
C LEU A 1000 -6.05 36.19 -38.48
N ASP A 1001 -6.19 37.52 -38.55
CA ASP A 1001 -5.36 38.44 -37.77
C ASP A 1001 -5.57 38.28 -36.26
N LYS A 1002 -6.81 38.03 -35.82
CA LYS A 1002 -7.13 37.75 -34.41
C LYS A 1002 -6.47 36.45 -33.94
N VAL A 1003 -6.54 35.37 -34.71
CA VAL A 1003 -5.88 34.09 -34.38
C VAL A 1003 -4.38 34.29 -34.19
N ARG A 1004 -3.71 34.97 -35.14
CA ARG A 1004 -2.27 35.27 -35.05
C ARG A 1004 -1.92 36.09 -33.82
N LYS A 1005 -2.72 37.12 -33.52
CA LYS A 1005 -2.52 37.99 -32.35
C LYS A 1005 -2.65 37.22 -31.03
N TYR A 1006 -3.64 36.34 -30.91
CA TYR A 1006 -3.85 35.55 -29.69
C TYR A 1006 -2.82 34.43 -29.53
N LEU A 1007 -2.37 33.80 -30.61
CA LEU A 1007 -1.26 32.85 -30.58
C LEU A 1007 0.02 33.51 -30.07
N LEU A 1008 0.35 34.70 -30.58
CA LEU A 1008 1.51 35.46 -30.11
C LEU A 1008 1.38 35.81 -28.62
N ARG A 1009 0.18 36.21 -28.18
CA ARG A 1009 -0.09 36.50 -26.76
C ARG A 1009 0.14 35.26 -25.89
N TYR A 1010 -0.38 34.12 -26.28
CA TYR A 1010 -0.17 32.86 -25.57
C TYR A 1010 1.32 32.53 -25.42
N GLN A 1011 2.09 32.61 -26.51
CA GLN A 1011 3.54 32.37 -26.49
C GLN A 1011 4.26 33.32 -25.51
N THR A 1012 3.91 34.61 -25.51
CA THR A 1012 4.51 35.56 -24.55
C THR A 1012 4.15 35.27 -23.09
N VAL A 1013 2.94 34.80 -22.79
CA VAL A 1013 2.53 34.45 -21.42
C VAL A 1013 3.27 33.19 -20.96
N ARG A 1014 3.34 32.17 -21.82
CA ARG A 1014 4.06 30.91 -21.55
C ARG A 1014 5.56 31.14 -21.31
N GLN A 1015 6.22 31.92 -22.16
CA GLN A 1015 7.64 32.25 -21.98
C GLN A 1015 7.90 32.96 -20.64
N ARG A 1016 7.00 33.84 -20.19
CA ARG A 1016 7.12 34.51 -18.88
C ARG A 1016 6.94 33.54 -17.72
N ARG A 1017 5.99 32.60 -17.80
CA ARG A 1017 5.79 31.55 -16.79
C ARG A 1017 7.02 30.67 -16.65
N LEU A 1018 7.59 30.20 -17.76
CA LEU A 1018 8.80 29.38 -17.78
C LEU A 1018 10.01 30.15 -17.22
N ALA A 1019 10.17 31.43 -17.58
CA ALA A 1019 11.24 32.28 -17.04
C ALA A 1019 11.10 32.54 -15.53
N LEU A 1020 9.88 32.72 -15.02
CA LEU A 1020 9.61 32.86 -13.58
C LEU A 1020 9.92 31.56 -12.83
N ALA A 1021 9.48 30.42 -13.36
CA ALA A 1021 9.76 29.11 -12.79
C ALA A 1021 11.27 28.78 -12.76
N ALA A 1022 12.00 29.17 -13.81
CA ALA A 1022 13.45 29.03 -13.86
C ALA A 1022 14.17 29.93 -12.83
N LYS A 1023 13.68 31.15 -12.58
CA LYS A 1023 14.22 32.05 -11.56
C LYS A 1023 13.97 31.53 -10.14
N LEU A 1024 12.76 31.06 -9.84
CA LEU A 1024 12.43 30.49 -8.53
C LEU A 1024 13.29 29.25 -8.22
N LYS A 1025 13.51 28.38 -9.20
CA LYS A 1025 14.43 27.22 -9.06
C LYS A 1025 15.90 27.62 -8.84
N ALA A 1026 16.32 28.80 -9.28
CA ALA A 1026 17.68 29.28 -9.10
C ALA A 1026 17.89 29.99 -7.75
N GLU A 1027 16.82 30.45 -7.09
CA GLU A 1027 16.85 31.15 -5.81
C GLU A 1027 16.61 30.22 -4.60
N GLU A 1028 16.16 28.97 -4.80
CA GLU A 1028 15.99 27.95 -3.73
C GLU A 1028 17.32 27.44 -3.11
N ASP A 1029 18.49 27.80 -3.66
CA ASP A 1029 19.82 27.48 -3.12
C ASP A 1029 20.38 28.53 -2.12
N GLY A 1030 19.59 29.55 -1.73
CA GLY A 1030 20.00 30.62 -0.81
C GLY A 1030 19.04 30.86 0.36
N GLU A 1031 19.60 31.15 1.54
CA GLU A 1031 18.94 31.31 2.85
C GLU A 1031 17.67 32.20 2.90
N TRP A 1032 16.72 31.79 3.76
CA TRP A 1032 15.53 32.47 4.28
C TRP A 1032 15.35 33.96 3.92
N VAL A 1033 14.34 34.26 3.08
CA VAL A 1033 13.79 35.60 2.90
C VAL A 1033 12.26 35.60 3.08
N ASP A 1034 11.81 36.67 3.73
CA ASP A 1034 10.50 37.00 4.27
C ASP A 1034 9.32 36.94 3.27
N ASP A 1035 8.17 36.46 3.75
CA ASP A 1035 6.92 36.13 3.00
C ASP A 1035 6.16 37.38 2.47
N ASP A 1036 6.71 38.58 2.68
CA ASP A 1036 6.13 39.84 2.18
C ASP A 1036 6.74 40.34 0.85
N THR A 1037 7.80 39.70 0.34
CA THR A 1037 8.44 40.11 -0.93
C THR A 1037 7.78 39.54 -2.20
N ILE A 1038 6.97 38.49 -2.08
CA ILE A 1038 6.27 37.86 -3.22
C ILE A 1038 5.09 38.74 -3.69
N SER A 1039 4.53 39.58 -2.81
CA SER A 1039 3.39 40.44 -3.14
C SER A 1039 3.79 41.74 -3.87
N GLU A 1040 5.02 42.24 -3.71
CA GLU A 1040 5.44 43.50 -4.36
C GLU A 1040 5.86 43.32 -5.83
N ALA A 1041 6.37 42.14 -6.22
CA ALA A 1041 6.76 41.85 -7.61
C ALA A 1041 5.57 41.81 -8.59
N SER A 1042 4.35 41.60 -8.10
CA SER A 1042 3.12 41.60 -8.91
C SER A 1042 2.65 43.02 -9.29
N SER A 1043 3.09 44.03 -8.55
CA SER A 1043 2.55 45.39 -8.62
C SER A 1043 3.30 46.34 -9.57
N HIS A 1044 4.50 45.97 -10.03
CA HIS A 1044 5.32 46.80 -10.93
C HIS A 1044 5.28 46.44 -12.42
N LEU A 1045 4.45 45.47 -12.84
CA LEU A 1045 4.42 45.00 -14.24
C LEU A 1045 3.17 45.40 -15.05
N SER A 1046 2.34 46.30 -14.50
CA SER A 1046 1.15 46.83 -15.19
C SER A 1046 1.40 48.16 -15.92
N SER A 1047 2.53 48.28 -16.61
CA SER A 1047 2.81 49.42 -17.49
C SER A 1047 3.17 48.95 -18.89
N MET A 1048 2.20 48.38 -19.62
CA MET A 1048 2.15 48.33 -21.10
C MET A 1048 0.92 47.53 -21.53
N SER A 1049 -0.25 48.19 -21.60
CA SER A 1049 -1.35 47.73 -22.45
C SER A 1049 -1.78 48.86 -23.38
N ALA A 1050 -1.31 48.79 -24.62
CA ALA A 1050 -1.66 49.71 -25.71
C ALA A 1050 -3.04 49.40 -26.34
N TYR A 1051 -3.95 48.76 -25.61
CA TYR A 1051 -5.23 48.29 -26.17
C TYR A 1051 -6.37 48.63 -25.23
N SER A 1052 -6.74 49.91 -25.19
CA SER A 1052 -7.99 50.42 -24.63
C SER A 1052 -8.25 51.79 -25.25
N HIS A 1053 -8.78 51.84 -26.47
CA HIS A 1053 -9.48 53.04 -26.94
C HIS A 1053 -10.87 53.05 -26.29
N GLY A 1054 -10.98 53.76 -25.18
CA GLY A 1054 -12.24 53.93 -24.46
C GLY A 1054 -12.05 54.95 -23.34
N THR A 1055 -12.70 56.10 -23.51
CA THR A 1055 -12.66 57.31 -22.69
C THR A 1055 -12.76 57.09 -21.18
N ALA A 1056 -11.92 57.83 -20.45
CA ALA A 1056 -11.92 57.96 -19.00
C ALA A 1056 -13.26 58.52 -18.47
N ALA A 1057 -13.74 57.93 -17.37
CA ALA A 1057 -14.60 58.60 -16.42
C ALA A 1057 -14.31 58.08 -15.01
N THR A 1058 -13.99 59.03 -14.14
CA THR A 1058 -13.69 58.97 -12.71
C THR A 1058 -14.86 58.46 -11.87
N SER A 1059 -14.62 57.68 -10.80
CA SER A 1059 -15.16 57.95 -9.46
C SER A 1059 -14.85 56.85 -8.42
N SER A 1060 -14.02 57.25 -7.44
CA SER A 1060 -14.14 57.12 -5.98
C SER A 1060 -14.91 55.96 -5.30
N VAL A 1061 -14.17 55.35 -4.37
CA VAL A 1061 -14.56 54.63 -3.14
C VAL A 1061 -15.93 54.98 -2.53
N THR A 1062 -16.68 53.94 -2.13
CA THR A 1062 -17.51 53.97 -0.91
C THR A 1062 -17.60 52.58 -0.26
N THR A 1063 -17.19 52.55 1.01
CA THR A 1063 -17.49 51.55 2.04
C THR A 1063 -18.96 51.58 2.46
N GLY A 1064 -19.60 50.43 2.70
CA GLY A 1064 -20.95 50.36 3.24
C GLY A 1064 -21.37 48.94 3.65
N SER A 1065 -21.55 48.77 4.95
CA SER A 1065 -21.84 47.56 5.73
C SER A 1065 -23.23 46.93 5.52
N GLY A 1066 -23.36 45.62 5.83
CA GLY A 1066 -24.53 45.13 6.58
C GLY A 1066 -25.21 43.84 6.11
N ARG A 1067 -24.87 42.73 6.79
CA ARG A 1067 -25.74 41.62 7.28
C ARG A 1067 -26.86 41.06 6.37
N GLY A 1068 -26.84 39.72 6.18
CA GLY A 1068 -28.08 38.95 5.97
C GLY A 1068 -27.99 37.56 5.32
N ARG A 1069 -27.56 36.54 6.09
CA ARG A 1069 -28.14 35.19 6.20
C ARG A 1069 -28.80 34.52 4.96
N LYS A 1070 -28.20 33.43 4.44
CA LYS A 1070 -28.76 32.06 4.32
C LYS A 1070 -27.96 31.20 3.32
N GLN A 1071 -27.88 29.90 3.67
CA GLN A 1071 -27.47 28.78 2.82
C GLN A 1071 -28.17 28.81 1.45
N SER A 1072 -27.49 28.39 0.39
CA SER A 1072 -27.92 27.22 -0.39
C SER A 1072 -26.87 26.85 -1.46
N VAL A 1073 -26.68 25.54 -1.61
CA VAL A 1073 -26.54 24.82 -2.88
C VAL A 1073 -25.62 25.46 -3.92
N ARG A 1074 -24.40 24.92 -4.01
CA ARG A 1074 -23.51 25.10 -5.16
C ARG A 1074 -24.15 24.44 -6.38
N SER A 1075 -25.08 25.15 -7.02
CA SER A 1075 -25.53 24.83 -8.36
C SER A 1075 -24.34 24.99 -9.30
N GLN A 1076 -24.01 23.93 -10.04
CA GLN A 1076 -23.16 23.99 -11.21
C GLN A 1076 -23.77 24.99 -12.20
N LYS A 1077 -23.34 26.26 -12.11
CA LYS A 1077 -23.58 27.24 -13.16
C LYS A 1077 -22.54 26.99 -14.25
N LYS A 1078 -23.04 26.50 -15.39
CA LYS A 1078 -22.42 26.61 -16.72
C LYS A 1078 -21.65 27.94 -16.81
N VAL A 1079 -20.32 27.86 -16.85
CA VAL A 1079 -19.45 29.01 -17.06
C VAL A 1079 -19.63 29.43 -18.52
N LYS A 1080 -20.58 30.34 -18.77
CA LYS A 1080 -20.61 31.11 -20.02
C LYS A 1080 -19.43 32.08 -19.99
N GLY A 1081 -18.46 31.85 -20.87
CA GLY A 1081 -17.47 32.81 -21.38
C GLY A 1081 -16.85 33.76 -20.36
N GLY A 1082 -15.83 33.31 -19.62
CA GLY A 1082 -15.00 34.20 -18.83
C GLY A 1082 -14.24 35.16 -19.72
N ARG A 1083 -14.40 36.48 -19.53
CA ARG A 1083 -13.56 37.51 -20.17
C ARG A 1083 -12.10 37.20 -19.84
N ILE A 1084 -11.28 36.97 -20.85
CA ILE A 1084 -9.83 36.80 -20.70
C ILE A 1084 -9.29 38.07 -20.05
N ARG A 1085 -8.88 37.99 -18.79
CA ARG A 1085 -8.19 39.08 -18.10
C ARG A 1085 -6.69 38.87 -18.26
N ALA A 1086 -6.05 39.81 -18.96
CA ALA A 1086 -4.60 39.86 -19.09
C ALA A 1086 -3.95 39.86 -17.69
N GLY A 1087 -3.02 38.94 -17.45
CA GLY A 1087 -2.32 38.75 -16.18
C GLY A 1087 -3.00 37.83 -15.17
N SER A 1088 -4.14 37.20 -15.51
CA SER A 1088 -4.80 36.24 -14.61
C SER A 1088 -4.20 34.84 -14.71
N ALA A 1089 -4.26 34.07 -13.62
CA ALA A 1089 -3.71 32.71 -13.56
C ALA A 1089 -4.32 31.72 -14.58
N GLY A 1090 -5.49 32.01 -15.15
CA GLY A 1090 -6.14 31.21 -16.18
C GLY A 1090 -6.04 31.79 -17.61
N GLU A 1091 -5.19 32.79 -17.85
CA GLU A 1091 -5.09 33.46 -19.17
C GLU A 1091 -4.70 32.49 -20.29
N GLU A 1092 -3.75 31.57 -20.05
CA GLU A 1092 -3.30 30.59 -21.05
C GLU A 1092 -4.45 29.68 -21.51
N GLY A 1093 -5.17 29.06 -20.56
CA GLY A 1093 -6.32 28.21 -20.87
C GLY A 1093 -7.47 28.99 -21.52
N GLY A 1094 -7.73 30.21 -21.06
CA GLY A 1094 -8.76 31.08 -21.66
C GLY A 1094 -8.46 31.48 -23.11
N LEU A 1095 -7.19 31.64 -23.48
CA LEU A 1095 -6.77 31.90 -24.88
C LEU A 1095 -6.97 30.67 -25.77
N VAL A 1096 -6.67 29.47 -25.26
CA VAL A 1096 -6.91 28.20 -25.99
C VAL A 1096 -8.40 28.02 -26.28
N ASP A 1097 -9.26 28.19 -25.27
CA ASP A 1097 -10.70 28.05 -25.44
C ASP A 1097 -11.28 29.11 -26.39
N TYR A 1098 -10.71 30.31 -26.40
CA TYR A 1098 -11.13 31.37 -27.32
C TYR A 1098 -10.78 31.07 -28.78
N ILE A 1099 -9.53 30.65 -29.07
CA ILE A 1099 -9.13 30.25 -30.43
C ILE A 1099 -9.93 29.02 -30.88
N ARG A 1100 -10.23 28.08 -29.99
CA ARG A 1100 -11.11 26.93 -30.29
C ARG A 1100 -12.54 27.39 -30.62
N GLY A 1101 -13.07 28.36 -29.90
CA GLY A 1101 -14.39 28.96 -30.15
C GLY A 1101 -14.50 29.78 -31.44
N MET A 1102 -13.38 30.16 -32.05
CA MET A 1102 -13.32 30.86 -33.34
C MET A 1102 -13.51 29.92 -34.56
N ALA A 1103 -13.71 28.61 -34.35
CA ALA A 1103 -13.89 27.66 -35.44
C ALA A 1103 -15.11 28.00 -36.31
N VAL A 1104 -14.94 27.92 -37.62
CA VAL A 1104 -16.04 28.14 -38.58
C VAL A 1104 -17.11 27.08 -38.36
N SER A 1105 -18.34 27.51 -38.12
CA SER A 1105 -19.46 26.60 -37.88
C SER A 1105 -19.80 25.81 -39.16
N PRO A 1106 -20.30 24.55 -39.04
CA PRO A 1106 -20.73 23.76 -40.20
C PRO A 1106 -21.79 24.48 -41.04
N ARG A 1107 -22.71 25.20 -40.39
CA ARG A 1107 -23.74 26.01 -41.03
C ARG A 1107 -23.14 27.10 -41.92
N MET A 1108 -22.14 27.83 -41.42
CA MET A 1108 -21.46 28.86 -42.20
C MET A 1108 -20.70 28.27 -43.40
N LEU A 1109 -20.11 27.07 -43.28
CA LEU A 1109 -19.49 26.38 -44.42
C LEU A 1109 -20.50 26.01 -45.49
N ASP A 1110 -21.69 25.56 -45.09
CA ASP A 1110 -22.78 25.25 -46.02
C ASP A 1110 -23.33 26.52 -46.69
N GLU A 1111 -23.45 27.63 -45.96
CA GLU A 1111 -23.81 28.95 -46.50
C GLU A 1111 -22.78 29.42 -47.55
N VAL A 1112 -21.48 29.37 -47.21
CA VAL A 1112 -20.39 29.73 -48.13
C VAL A 1112 -20.39 28.82 -49.37
N ARG A 1113 -20.66 27.53 -49.21
CA ARG A 1113 -20.78 26.59 -50.34
C ARG A 1113 -21.87 27.01 -51.32
N ARG A 1114 -23.06 27.31 -50.81
CA ARG A 1114 -24.21 27.74 -51.63
C ARG A 1114 -23.90 29.06 -52.33
N LEU A 1115 -23.27 30.01 -51.63
CA LEU A 1115 -22.83 31.29 -52.20
C LEU A 1115 -21.80 31.10 -53.32
N LEU A 1116 -20.75 30.30 -53.09
CA LEU A 1116 -19.71 30.02 -54.11
C LEU A 1116 -20.31 29.38 -55.36
N SER A 1117 -21.31 28.52 -55.20
CA SER A 1117 -22.00 27.87 -56.32
C SER A 1117 -22.75 28.90 -57.18
N VAL A 1118 -23.40 29.88 -56.54
CA VAL A 1118 -24.10 30.98 -57.23
C VAL A 1118 -23.12 31.94 -57.90
N LEU A 1119 -22.03 32.32 -57.23
CA LEU A 1119 -20.99 33.18 -57.82
C LEU A 1119 -20.35 32.54 -59.06
N VAL A 1120 -20.08 31.23 -59.01
CA VAL A 1120 -19.59 30.45 -60.16
C VAL A 1120 -20.62 30.40 -61.28
N LEU A 1121 -21.91 30.20 -60.95
CA LEU A 1121 -23.00 30.17 -61.92
C LEU A 1121 -23.19 31.53 -62.63
N GLN A 1122 -22.93 32.64 -61.94
CA GLN A 1122 -22.99 34.00 -62.49
C GLN A 1122 -21.68 34.46 -63.17
N GLY A 1123 -20.64 33.62 -63.21
CA GLY A 1123 -19.37 33.93 -63.88
C GLY A 1123 -18.37 34.74 -63.04
N HIS A 1124 -18.63 34.97 -61.75
CA HIS A 1124 -17.76 35.70 -60.81
C HIS A 1124 -16.67 34.81 -60.20
N TYR A 1125 -15.88 34.15 -61.05
CA TYR A 1125 -14.87 33.16 -60.64
C TYR A 1125 -13.77 33.74 -59.73
N SER A 1126 -13.30 34.96 -59.99
CA SER A 1126 -12.22 35.59 -59.22
C SER A 1126 -12.65 35.89 -57.78
N VAL A 1127 -13.89 36.37 -57.60
CA VAL A 1127 -14.47 36.66 -56.28
C VAL A 1127 -14.71 35.36 -55.53
N ALA A 1128 -15.26 34.34 -56.19
CA ALA A 1128 -15.47 33.02 -55.61
C ALA A 1128 -14.14 32.39 -55.14
N HIS A 1129 -13.09 32.45 -55.98
CA HIS A 1129 -11.75 32.00 -55.61
C HIS A 1129 -11.22 32.77 -54.39
N HIS A 1130 -11.40 34.09 -54.34
CA HIS A 1130 -10.89 34.90 -53.23
C HIS A 1130 -11.57 34.54 -51.90
N VAL A 1131 -12.91 34.41 -51.87
CA VAL A 1131 -13.66 33.96 -50.69
C VAL A 1131 -13.15 32.59 -50.21
N GLN A 1132 -12.99 31.62 -51.11
CA GLN A 1132 -12.46 30.30 -50.77
C GLN A 1132 -11.03 30.37 -50.21
N SER A 1133 -10.15 31.15 -50.84
CA SER A 1133 -8.76 31.29 -50.40
C SER A 1133 -8.65 31.89 -48.99
N SER A 1134 -9.46 32.91 -48.69
CA SER A 1134 -9.50 33.57 -47.38
C SER A 1134 -10.03 32.63 -46.29
N LEU A 1135 -11.08 31.86 -46.58
CA LEU A 1135 -11.62 30.84 -45.66
C LEU A 1135 -10.59 29.74 -45.36
N VAL A 1136 -9.92 29.21 -46.40
CA VAL A 1136 -8.90 28.16 -46.24
C VAL A 1136 -7.71 28.66 -45.43
N ALA A 1137 -7.24 29.88 -45.68
CA ALA A 1137 -6.16 30.51 -44.91
C ALA A 1137 -6.55 30.64 -43.42
N TYR A 1138 -7.78 31.09 -43.15
CA TYR A 1138 -8.29 31.22 -41.79
C TYR A 1138 -8.38 29.87 -41.04
N GLN A 1139 -8.96 28.84 -41.66
CA GLN A 1139 -9.05 27.50 -41.05
C GLN A 1139 -7.68 26.86 -40.81
N ASN A 1140 -6.73 27.06 -41.73
CA ASN A 1140 -5.37 26.53 -41.60
C ASN A 1140 -4.63 27.19 -40.44
N ASP A 1141 -4.61 28.52 -40.35
CA ASP A 1141 -3.89 29.23 -39.29
C ASP A 1141 -4.49 28.92 -37.90
N GLN A 1142 -5.82 28.80 -37.82
CA GLN A 1142 -6.48 28.38 -36.58
C GLN A 1142 -6.06 26.96 -36.16
N LYS A 1143 -6.05 26.01 -37.10
CA LYS A 1143 -5.64 24.63 -36.84
C LYS A 1143 -4.18 24.55 -36.38
N VAL A 1144 -3.27 25.23 -37.09
CA VAL A 1144 -1.85 25.29 -36.74
C VAL A 1144 -1.65 25.93 -35.36
N ALA A 1145 -2.40 26.98 -35.02
CA ALA A 1145 -2.34 27.60 -33.70
C ALA A 1145 -2.73 26.62 -32.58
N LEU A 1146 -3.82 25.87 -32.74
CA LEU A 1146 -4.25 24.87 -31.75
C LEU A 1146 -3.27 23.70 -31.62
N GLU A 1147 -2.77 23.16 -32.72
CA GLU A 1147 -1.76 22.10 -32.70
C GLU A 1147 -0.47 22.56 -32.00
N THR A 1148 -0.08 23.83 -32.16
CA THR A 1148 1.08 24.40 -31.47
C THR A 1148 0.84 24.49 -29.96
N MET A 1149 -0.33 24.97 -29.53
CA MET A 1149 -0.69 25.09 -28.11
C MET A 1149 -0.84 23.72 -27.42
N GLU A 1150 -1.35 22.71 -28.13
CA GLU A 1150 -1.50 21.35 -27.60
C GLU A 1150 -0.14 20.65 -27.42
N LYS A 1151 0.80 20.84 -28.36
CA LYS A 1151 2.18 20.38 -28.21
C LYS A 1151 2.87 21.05 -27.02
N ASP A 1152 2.69 22.37 -26.88
CA ASP A 1152 3.23 23.15 -25.78
C ASP A 1152 2.75 22.64 -24.41
N ALA A 1153 1.47 22.27 -24.28
CA ALA A 1153 0.91 21.69 -23.07
C ALA A 1153 1.45 20.26 -22.78
N ALA A 1154 1.72 19.48 -23.83
CA ALA A 1154 2.33 18.16 -23.68
C ALA A 1154 3.79 18.24 -23.19
N ASP A 1155 4.57 19.18 -23.71
CA ASP A 1155 5.95 19.45 -23.26
C ASP A 1155 6.00 19.90 -21.80
N ASP A 1156 5.05 20.74 -21.37
CA ASP A 1156 4.96 21.20 -19.98
C ASP A 1156 4.65 20.05 -19.00
N ASN A 1157 3.79 19.10 -19.40
CA ASN A 1157 3.51 17.89 -18.59
C ASN A 1157 4.73 16.97 -18.48
N LEU A 1158 5.52 16.83 -19.55
CA LEU A 1158 6.76 16.06 -19.55
C LEU A 1158 7.82 16.67 -18.62
N GLN A 1159 7.94 18.00 -18.57
CA GLN A 1159 8.86 18.70 -17.66
C GLN A 1159 8.40 18.72 -16.20
N ALA A 1160 7.10 18.59 -15.94
CA ALA A 1160 6.52 18.56 -14.60
C ALA A 1160 6.51 17.16 -13.94
N GLY A 1161 6.98 16.12 -14.64
CA GLY A 1161 7.03 14.76 -14.11
C GLY A 1161 5.67 14.08 -13.90
N ASN A 1162 4.59 14.68 -14.42
CA ASN A 1162 3.26 14.08 -14.38
C ASN A 1162 3.15 13.03 -15.50
N PRO A 1163 2.70 11.78 -15.20
CA PRO A 1163 2.40 10.82 -16.26
C PRO A 1163 1.29 11.39 -17.16
N PRO A 1164 1.35 11.18 -18.49
CA PRO A 1164 0.33 11.69 -19.39
C PRO A 1164 -1.03 11.14 -18.93
N SER A 1165 -1.96 12.04 -18.59
CA SER A 1165 -3.31 11.65 -18.23
C SER A 1165 -3.91 10.81 -19.36
N ALA A 1166 -4.68 9.77 -19.05
CA ALA A 1166 -5.29 8.88 -20.04
C ALA A 1166 -6.24 9.58 -21.05
N SER A 1167 -6.50 10.89 -20.88
CA SER A 1167 -7.17 11.72 -21.89
C SER A 1167 -6.25 12.27 -23.00
N THR A 1168 -4.92 12.11 -22.87
CA THR A 1168 -3.92 12.51 -23.89
C THR A 1168 -3.32 11.34 -24.65
N ALA A 1169 -3.54 10.09 -24.19
CA ALA A 1169 -3.18 8.86 -24.91
C ALA A 1169 -4.21 8.45 -25.98
N ALA A 1170 -5.36 9.12 -26.04
CA ALA A 1170 -6.20 9.12 -27.22
C ALA A 1170 -5.69 10.18 -28.21
N VAL A 1171 -4.53 9.91 -28.82
CA VAL A 1171 -4.34 10.25 -30.24
C VAL A 1171 -5.29 9.34 -31.02
N SER A 1172 -6.58 9.54 -30.78
CA SER A 1172 -7.59 9.18 -31.74
C SER A 1172 -7.16 9.92 -33.00
N LYS A 1173 -7.07 9.18 -34.09
CA LYS A 1173 -7.38 9.71 -35.40
C LYS A 1173 -8.83 10.24 -35.32
N SER A 1174 -9.07 11.31 -34.57
CA SER A 1174 -10.20 12.16 -34.81
C SER A 1174 -9.91 12.68 -36.20
N SER A 1175 -10.69 12.20 -37.17
CA SER A 1175 -10.64 12.71 -38.53
C SER A 1175 -10.79 14.22 -38.40
N SER A 1176 -9.69 14.96 -38.51
CA SER A 1176 -9.71 16.41 -38.52
C SER A 1176 -10.78 16.82 -39.53
N PRO A 1177 -11.72 17.71 -39.20
CA PRO A 1177 -12.74 18.13 -40.15
C PRO A 1177 -12.01 18.54 -41.43
N ALA A 1178 -12.27 17.82 -42.52
CA ALA A 1178 -11.62 18.05 -43.79
C ALA A 1178 -11.80 19.54 -44.12
N ILE A 1179 -10.70 20.22 -44.43
CA ILE A 1179 -10.75 21.61 -44.90
C ILE A 1179 -11.68 21.61 -46.11
N TRP A 1180 -12.84 22.24 -45.97
CA TRP A 1180 -13.85 22.21 -47.01
C TRP A 1180 -13.43 23.11 -48.18
N ARG A 1181 -13.49 22.59 -49.42
CA ARG A 1181 -13.09 23.31 -50.64
C ARG A 1181 -13.97 22.92 -51.83
N LEU A 1182 -14.20 23.86 -52.75
CA LEU A 1182 -14.75 23.61 -54.07
C LEU A 1182 -13.59 23.37 -55.06
N ALA A 1183 -13.48 22.15 -55.58
CA ALA A 1183 -12.35 21.73 -56.44
C ALA A 1183 -12.23 22.53 -57.74
N VAL A 1184 -13.35 23.07 -58.27
CA VAL A 1184 -13.36 23.87 -59.51
C VAL A 1184 -12.59 25.19 -59.40
N LEU A 1185 -12.34 25.65 -58.17
CA LEU A 1185 -11.64 26.91 -57.89
C LEU A 1185 -10.15 26.69 -57.54
N GLU A 1186 -9.57 25.52 -57.80
CA GLU A 1186 -8.13 25.28 -57.56
C GLU A 1186 -7.28 25.66 -58.79
N PRO A 1187 -6.08 26.23 -58.58
CA PRO A 1187 -5.07 26.30 -59.64
C PRO A 1187 -4.58 24.89 -60.00
N PRO A 1188 -4.27 24.59 -61.27
CA PRO A 1188 -3.76 23.28 -61.67
C PRO A 1188 -2.43 22.97 -60.96
N ASP A 1189 -2.32 21.79 -60.34
CA ASP A 1189 -1.14 21.30 -59.63
C ASP A 1189 0.14 21.48 -60.48
N GLY A 1190 1.04 22.38 -60.04
CA GLY A 1190 2.36 22.51 -60.65
C GLY A 1190 2.98 23.91 -60.77
N VAL A 1191 2.29 24.99 -60.37
CA VAL A 1191 2.91 26.33 -60.37
C VAL A 1191 3.11 26.81 -58.93
N CYS A 1192 4.32 26.60 -58.40
CA CYS A 1192 4.79 27.33 -57.21
C CYS A 1192 4.85 28.82 -57.54
N ILE A 1193 4.28 29.66 -56.66
CA ILE A 1193 4.66 31.07 -56.49
C ILE A 1193 5.33 31.19 -55.13
#